data_AF-A0A7U9SD47-F1
#
_entry.id   AF-A0A7U9SD47-F1
#
_cell.length_a   1.000
_cell.length_b   1.000
_cell.length_c   1.000
_cell.angle_alpha   90.00
_cell.angle_beta   90.00
_cell.angle_gamma   90.00
#
_symmetry.space_group_name_H-M   'P 1'
#
loop_
_entity.id
_entity.type
_entity.pdbx_description
1 polymer ?
#
loop_
_entity_poly.entity_id
_entity_poly.type
_entity_poly.pdbx_seq_one_letter_code
_entity_poly.pdbx_strand_id
1 'polypeptide(L)'
;MKKHRQKPLLIGVLILLSAIFLCGRPVAAADPEVMKEIMDISPEDTEFDHYTDEDGIQTYASPFTGNIEHLVIFVRFAGENEYITPAGIQNAEAVYNQGYHSLKEYLSRMSYGAVNISTSYFPKNASGAYCSVQLSKKADYFKMNRDGTIPEGYTNEGERKKREDELIVEAVEAAKQQIEAADLELDRNRDGCIDGISFIVSTRNPSSENISHGDLLWAHKTSLSSGVNLSVNGSRVNTYNLVNRGTETGILGSYGSLSHTVRHEFLHTMSLPDLYRYSDTTVATLGPWDIMDKGNAANMTAYYQREYLGFGDRLPVYTSSQKKITLKTAQYKDPSEKYAVILKPASHPNEYFVVEKREIEKDCGGSEYEGMEYIGQKNAGLLVYRIAADPKLNTSAASGNSQGPPDFIYAFRPGESRANAGDGKISHATVSPNNPEGFTSLGKPLGEETPGYDNKTIYYTDGSNSGIVINNLVVNSDNSITFDVTFPEPIKGSGTKDNPYEIYTAQNLYSMSTSSSGTYYKLMNDIDMSNVKFTPIQEFKGILDGNNKTIKNLSTSQNSEAAFINTVQSGATVKNLIFSNPTLTASDGYTAVFSENFGTLDNIRVNGGSITSKAGKYSSRAGGLAGVLNYPGAIKNCYTSAAVNANEAGGLVSYLSGGSITNSYSCGKVTGLGNNPVTGGTFAYWMNQGGGTAQNTYWDILGTGQTANGRIWGTSTPANVSGCYGLKLECPSSVKQNGTAAAKVSSPNGSVPSGGTWKSSNTSVMTVNSSTGLITGVKGGTAAISYNFKLGTVPAALGRTVTCQSDGSSGGSTGGNTGGSTSTNVITGKWVSSNGRWWFSKTGGSYPRNGIYSINGTNYAFDSSGWMITGWYASNGKWYYFNGSGAMAKGWVKVSNKWYYMNSSGVMLTGWQKIGSAWYYMNSSGVMLTGWQRIGGKWYYMNGSGVMLTGWQKIGGKWYYFSGSGAMFTGWQKIGGKWYYFSGSGAMLTGWQKIGGKWYYMNGSGAMLTGWQKIGGKWYYMNSSGAMLTGRQYIGGTYYNLGSDGSLR
;
A
#
# COMPACT_ATOMS: atom_id res chain seq x y z
N MET A 1 -40.52 24.28 -20.03
CA MET A 1 -40.48 25.75 -19.84
C MET A 1 -39.03 26.21 -20.01
N LYS A 2 -38.74 27.29 -20.76
CA LYS A 2 -37.37 27.80 -20.97
C LYS A 2 -36.94 28.77 -19.86
N LYS A 3 -35.66 28.76 -19.46
CA LYS A 3 -34.97 29.91 -18.84
C LYS A 3 -33.45 29.81 -19.02
N HIS A 4 -32.84 30.81 -19.67
CA HIS A 4 -31.39 30.95 -19.82
C HIS A 4 -30.74 31.59 -18.58
N ARG A 5 -29.42 31.36 -18.43
CA ARG A 5 -28.39 32.27 -17.86
C ARG A 5 -27.01 31.72 -18.29
N GLN A 6 -26.45 32.16 -19.41
CA GLN A 6 -25.50 33.28 -19.51
C GLN A 6 -24.29 33.19 -18.55
N LYS A 7 -23.10 32.96 -19.13
CA LYS A 7 -21.77 33.27 -18.56
C LYS A 7 -21.51 34.79 -18.65
N PRO A 8 -20.53 35.30 -17.88
CA PRO A 8 -19.60 36.31 -18.40
C PRO A 8 -18.15 35.82 -18.33
N LEU A 9 -17.33 36.23 -19.31
CA LEU A 9 -15.87 36.24 -19.21
C LEU A 9 -15.41 37.46 -18.40
N LEU A 10 -14.19 37.41 -17.85
CA LEU A 10 -13.38 38.60 -17.58
C LEU A 10 -11.90 38.29 -17.87
N ILE A 11 -11.11 39.32 -18.18
CA ILE A 11 -9.75 39.21 -18.77
C ILE A 11 -8.74 40.01 -17.93
N GLY A 12 -7.51 39.50 -17.79
CA GLY A 12 -6.35 40.22 -17.25
C GLY A 12 -5.35 39.31 -16.50
N VAL A 13 -4.01 39.32 -16.64
CA VAL A 13 -3.01 39.56 -17.71
C VAL A 13 -1.70 40.05 -17.05
N LEU A 14 -0.62 39.26 -17.22
CA LEU A 14 0.84 39.55 -17.06
C LEU A 14 1.47 39.93 -15.69
N ILE A 15 2.56 39.20 -15.34
CA ILE A 15 3.99 39.61 -15.11
C ILE A 15 4.71 38.38 -14.46
N LEU A 16 5.54 37.61 -15.19
CA LEU A 16 7.01 37.74 -15.46
C LEU A 16 7.95 37.58 -14.22
N LEU A 17 9.21 37.08 -14.30
CA LEU A 17 9.86 35.86 -14.88
C LEU A 17 11.33 35.78 -14.34
N SER A 18 12.12 34.77 -14.75
CA SER A 18 13.60 34.62 -14.62
C SER A 18 14.14 34.23 -13.22
N ALA A 19 15.22 33.44 -13.04
CA ALA A 19 16.08 32.61 -13.93
C ALA A 19 16.57 31.35 -13.15
N ILE A 20 16.94 30.17 -13.68
CA ILE A 20 17.62 29.73 -14.93
C ILE A 20 19.16 30.00 -14.86
N PHE A 21 20.10 29.05 -15.03
CA PHE A 21 20.07 27.65 -15.52
C PHE A 21 21.20 26.75 -14.91
N LEU A 22 21.43 25.54 -15.48
CA LEU A 22 22.57 24.60 -15.29
C LEU A 22 22.66 23.89 -13.90
N CYS A 23 23.35 22.75 -13.70
CA CYS A 23 23.69 21.54 -14.50
C CYS A 23 24.21 20.45 -13.52
N GLY A 24 24.46 19.17 -13.82
CA GLY A 24 24.12 18.25 -14.93
C GLY A 24 23.93 16.82 -14.33
N ARG A 25 23.65 15.72 -15.03
CA ARG A 25 23.95 15.27 -16.41
C ARG A 25 22.68 15.04 -17.27
N PRO A 26 22.81 14.93 -18.60
CA PRO A 26 21.70 14.60 -19.49
C PRO A 26 21.33 13.09 -19.47
N VAL A 27 20.05 12.81 -19.72
CA VAL A 27 19.58 11.57 -20.36
C VAL A 27 19.51 11.85 -21.87
N ALA A 28 19.54 10.82 -22.71
CA ALA A 28 19.43 10.99 -24.17
C ALA A 28 18.13 11.73 -24.54
N ALA A 29 18.21 12.63 -25.52
CA ALA A 29 17.02 13.26 -26.08
C ALA A 29 16.17 12.20 -26.80
N ALA A 30 14.86 12.21 -26.55
CA ALA A 30 13.91 11.48 -27.40
C ALA A 30 13.92 12.07 -28.82
N ASP A 31 13.52 11.28 -29.80
CA ASP A 31 13.45 11.70 -31.19
C ASP A 31 12.43 12.85 -31.35
N PRO A 32 12.80 13.98 -31.99
CA PRO A 32 11.86 15.07 -32.28
C PRO A 32 10.63 14.65 -33.09
N GLU A 33 10.69 13.56 -33.87
CA GLU A 33 9.53 13.06 -34.64
C GLU A 33 8.47 12.42 -33.73
N VAL A 34 8.88 11.67 -32.70
CA VAL A 34 7.96 10.99 -31.76
C VAL A 34 7.14 12.00 -30.94
N MET A 35 7.75 13.12 -30.53
CA MET A 35 7.02 14.19 -29.83
C MET A 35 6.07 14.98 -30.76
N LYS A 36 6.19 14.80 -32.08
CA LYS A 36 5.28 15.39 -33.07
C LYS A 36 4.06 14.50 -33.29
N GLU A 37 4.24 13.18 -33.42
CA GLU A 37 3.12 12.21 -33.50
C GLU A 37 2.20 12.29 -32.27
N ILE A 38 2.73 12.59 -31.09
CA ILE A 38 1.95 12.73 -29.84
C ILE A 38 1.12 14.02 -29.81
N MET A 39 1.47 15.06 -30.59
CA MET A 39 0.72 16.34 -30.64
C MET A 39 -0.37 16.37 -31.70
N ASP A 40 -0.31 15.52 -32.73
CA ASP A 40 -1.30 15.48 -33.82
C ASP A 40 -2.54 14.60 -33.50
N ILE A 41 -2.66 14.07 -32.27
CA ILE A 41 -3.88 13.36 -31.82
C ILE A 41 -4.97 14.39 -31.49
N SER A 42 -5.86 14.61 -32.45
CA SER A 42 -6.99 15.54 -32.36
C SER A 42 -8.02 15.16 -31.27
N PRO A 43 -8.42 16.09 -30.38
CA PRO A 43 -9.56 15.91 -29.47
C PRO A 43 -10.94 15.93 -30.15
N GLU A 44 -11.02 16.01 -31.48
CA GLU A 44 -12.30 16.08 -32.21
C GLU A 44 -12.79 14.69 -32.68
N ASP A 45 -11.93 13.67 -32.69
CA ASP A 45 -12.34 12.25 -32.80
C ASP A 45 -12.82 11.66 -31.45
N THR A 46 -12.78 12.43 -30.36
CA THR A 46 -13.10 11.96 -28.99
C THR A 46 -14.49 12.42 -28.49
N GLU A 47 -15.55 12.17 -29.25
CA GLU A 47 -16.91 12.31 -28.70
C GLU A 47 -17.14 11.28 -27.58
N PHE A 48 -17.52 11.78 -26.40
CA PHE A 48 -17.76 10.96 -25.20
C PHE A 48 -19.09 10.18 -25.34
N ASP A 49 -19.07 9.08 -26.10
CA ASP A 49 -20.20 8.16 -26.35
C ASP A 49 -20.78 7.49 -25.06
N HIS A 50 -20.27 7.83 -23.88
CA HIS A 50 -20.68 7.22 -22.61
C HIS A 50 -22.04 7.71 -22.05
N TYR A 51 -22.75 8.58 -22.77
CA TYR A 51 -24.14 8.93 -22.48
C TYR A 51 -25.10 7.85 -22.97
N THR A 52 -25.35 6.85 -22.11
CA THR A 52 -26.67 6.20 -22.08
C THR A 52 -27.72 7.23 -21.64
N ASP A 53 -28.88 7.25 -22.29
CA ASP A 53 -30.05 7.95 -21.77
C ASP A 53 -30.68 7.24 -20.53
N GLU A 54 -31.82 7.75 -20.03
CA GLU A 54 -32.51 7.14 -18.88
C GLU A 54 -33.15 5.78 -19.18
N ASP A 55 -33.32 5.42 -20.47
CA ASP A 55 -33.84 4.13 -20.93
C ASP A 55 -32.70 3.11 -21.21
N GLY A 56 -31.44 3.58 -21.25
CA GLY A 56 -30.23 2.75 -21.34
C GLY A 56 -29.61 2.66 -22.73
N ILE A 57 -30.04 3.49 -23.68
CA ILE A 57 -29.53 3.50 -25.07
C ILE A 57 -28.36 4.48 -25.15
N GLN A 58 -27.19 4.02 -25.62
CA GLN A 58 -26.13 4.91 -26.10
C GLN A 58 -26.51 5.36 -27.50
N THR A 59 -26.60 6.68 -27.73
CA THR A 59 -27.32 7.24 -28.90
C THR A 59 -26.71 6.97 -30.28
N TYR A 60 -25.51 6.40 -30.39
CA TYR A 60 -24.78 6.21 -31.66
C TYR A 60 -23.90 4.94 -31.71
N ALA A 61 -24.21 3.92 -30.89
CA ALA A 61 -23.32 2.76 -30.64
C ALA A 61 -23.93 1.42 -31.05
N SER A 62 -23.10 0.54 -31.64
CA SER A 62 -23.50 -0.79 -32.10
C SER A 62 -24.09 -1.65 -30.98
N PRO A 63 -25.17 -2.41 -31.23
CA PRO A 63 -25.90 -3.12 -30.19
C PRO A 63 -25.07 -4.25 -29.56
N PHE A 64 -25.01 -4.24 -28.22
CA PHE A 64 -24.31 -5.25 -27.43
C PHE A 64 -24.93 -6.67 -27.48
N THR A 65 -26.08 -6.86 -28.14
CA THR A 65 -26.70 -8.20 -28.31
C THR A 65 -27.52 -8.31 -29.60
N GLY A 66 -27.63 -9.53 -30.14
CA GLY A 66 -28.46 -9.89 -31.29
C GLY A 66 -27.68 -10.07 -32.58
N ASN A 67 -28.39 -10.00 -33.72
CA ASN A 67 -27.82 -10.06 -35.06
C ASN A 67 -27.49 -8.65 -35.57
N ILE A 68 -26.26 -8.38 -35.95
CA ILE A 68 -25.85 -7.13 -36.62
C ILE A 68 -25.69 -7.41 -38.11
N GLU A 69 -26.47 -6.73 -38.95
CA GLU A 69 -26.25 -6.73 -40.41
C GLU A 69 -25.26 -5.61 -40.76
N HIS A 70 -24.01 -6.00 -40.96
CA HIS A 70 -22.87 -5.11 -41.15
C HIS A 70 -22.61 -4.84 -42.64
N LEU A 71 -22.47 -3.57 -42.99
CA LEU A 71 -22.21 -3.15 -44.37
C LEU A 71 -20.72 -2.96 -44.63
N VAL A 72 -20.22 -3.51 -45.73
CA VAL A 72 -18.89 -3.18 -46.27
C VAL A 72 -19.04 -2.52 -47.63
N ILE A 73 -18.56 -1.29 -47.78
CA ILE A 73 -18.48 -0.58 -49.05
C ILE A 73 -17.02 -0.56 -49.53
N PHE A 74 -16.78 -1.10 -50.72
CA PHE A 74 -15.46 -1.08 -51.38
C PHE A 74 -15.27 0.24 -52.14
N VAL A 75 -14.12 0.89 -51.96
CA VAL A 75 -13.84 2.26 -52.45
C VAL A 75 -12.44 2.36 -53.07
N ARG A 76 -12.31 3.05 -54.21
CA ARG A 76 -11.05 3.44 -54.84
C ARG A 76 -11.08 4.87 -55.36
N PHE A 77 -9.91 5.48 -55.51
CA PHE A 77 -9.80 6.87 -55.95
C PHE A 77 -9.90 7.04 -57.47
N ALA A 78 -10.14 8.30 -57.90
CA ALA A 78 -10.17 8.69 -59.31
C ALA A 78 -8.87 8.30 -60.02
N GLY A 79 -8.98 7.46 -61.06
CA GLY A 79 -7.85 6.97 -61.84
C GLY A 79 -7.18 5.71 -61.29
N GLU A 80 -7.58 5.19 -60.13
CA GLU A 80 -7.17 3.84 -59.72
C GLU A 80 -7.93 2.75 -60.49
N ASN A 81 -7.21 1.70 -60.87
CA ASN A 81 -7.80 0.48 -61.41
C ASN A 81 -8.66 -0.23 -60.35
N GLU A 82 -9.65 -1.00 -60.81
CA GLU A 82 -10.38 -1.94 -59.94
C GLU A 82 -9.40 -2.87 -59.19
N TYR A 83 -9.65 -3.07 -57.91
CA TYR A 83 -8.82 -3.87 -57.01
C TYR A 83 -9.56 -5.05 -56.39
N ILE A 84 -10.90 -5.09 -56.51
CA ILE A 84 -11.70 -6.24 -56.12
C ILE A 84 -11.46 -7.40 -57.10
N THR A 85 -11.12 -8.55 -56.54
CA THR A 85 -10.83 -9.80 -57.27
C THR A 85 -11.52 -10.98 -56.60
N PRO A 86 -11.74 -12.12 -57.29
CA PRO A 86 -12.37 -13.30 -56.69
C PRO A 86 -11.62 -13.83 -55.46
N ALA A 87 -10.28 -13.90 -55.53
CA ALA A 87 -9.45 -14.27 -54.38
C ALA A 87 -9.55 -13.24 -53.24
N GLY A 88 -9.67 -11.95 -53.58
CA GLY A 88 -9.89 -10.91 -52.58
C GLY A 88 -11.23 -11.04 -51.86
N ILE A 89 -12.32 -11.32 -52.58
CA ILE A 89 -13.63 -11.57 -51.95
C ILE A 89 -13.58 -12.80 -51.03
N GLN A 90 -12.84 -13.84 -51.38
CA GLN A 90 -12.59 -14.98 -50.48
C GLN A 90 -11.84 -14.54 -49.19
N ASN A 91 -10.87 -13.64 -49.31
CA ASN A 91 -10.16 -13.07 -48.16
C ASN A 91 -11.03 -12.10 -47.33
N ALA A 92 -11.97 -11.37 -47.95
CA ALA A 92 -12.95 -10.55 -47.24
C ALA A 92 -13.97 -11.39 -46.47
N GLU A 93 -14.53 -12.44 -47.09
CA GLU A 93 -15.36 -13.45 -46.42
C GLU A 93 -14.62 -14.06 -45.23
N ALA A 94 -13.33 -14.33 -45.38
CA ALA A 94 -12.48 -14.85 -44.31
C ALA A 94 -12.22 -13.88 -43.15
N VAL A 95 -12.10 -12.57 -43.43
CA VAL A 95 -11.86 -11.55 -42.40
C VAL A 95 -13.14 -11.16 -41.66
N TYR A 96 -14.31 -11.21 -42.32
CA TYR A 96 -15.58 -10.77 -41.72
C TYR A 96 -16.50 -11.91 -41.28
N ASN A 97 -16.71 -12.92 -42.13
CA ASN A 97 -17.80 -13.89 -41.99
C ASN A 97 -17.38 -15.31 -41.59
N GLN A 98 -16.17 -15.76 -41.97
CA GLN A 98 -15.83 -17.19 -42.01
C GLN A 98 -14.42 -17.50 -41.48
N GLY A 99 -14.30 -18.37 -40.48
CA GLY A 99 -13.02 -18.84 -39.96
C GLY A 99 -12.61 -18.18 -38.63
N TYR A 100 -11.62 -18.78 -37.97
CA TYR A 100 -11.37 -18.65 -36.52
C TYR A 100 -11.03 -17.22 -36.03
N HIS A 101 -10.52 -16.36 -36.92
CA HIS A 101 -10.21 -14.96 -36.63
C HIS A 101 -11.10 -13.96 -37.41
N SER A 102 -12.20 -14.42 -38.00
CA SER A 102 -13.19 -13.54 -38.59
C SER A 102 -13.87 -12.66 -37.53
N LEU A 103 -14.36 -11.48 -37.92
CA LEU A 103 -15.14 -10.60 -37.04
C LEU A 103 -16.34 -11.35 -36.42
N LYS A 104 -17.02 -12.20 -37.22
CA LYS A 104 -18.12 -13.06 -36.79
C LYS A 104 -17.75 -14.05 -35.71
N GLU A 105 -16.76 -14.92 -35.96
CA GLU A 105 -16.34 -15.92 -34.96
C GLU A 105 -15.76 -15.24 -33.72
N TYR A 106 -15.07 -14.10 -33.87
CA TYR A 106 -14.53 -13.36 -32.73
C TYR A 106 -15.62 -12.76 -31.83
N LEU A 107 -16.58 -12.00 -32.38
CA LEU A 107 -17.66 -11.40 -31.58
C LEU A 107 -18.58 -12.48 -30.99
N SER A 108 -18.91 -13.52 -31.76
CA SER A 108 -19.66 -14.68 -31.27
C SER A 108 -18.95 -15.35 -30.09
N ARG A 109 -17.66 -15.63 -30.21
CA ARG A 109 -16.84 -16.22 -29.15
C ARG A 109 -16.79 -15.32 -27.92
N MET A 110 -16.37 -14.06 -28.05
CA MET A 110 -16.20 -13.16 -26.92
C MET A 110 -17.51 -12.79 -26.22
N SER A 111 -18.64 -12.82 -26.94
CA SER A 111 -19.99 -12.57 -26.38
C SER A 111 -20.70 -13.83 -25.84
N TYR A 112 -20.07 -15.00 -25.89
CA TYR A 112 -20.72 -16.30 -25.60
C TYR A 112 -21.96 -16.57 -26.47
N GLY A 113 -21.96 -16.09 -27.71
CA GLY A 113 -23.05 -16.18 -28.68
C GLY A 113 -24.14 -15.12 -28.52
N ALA A 114 -23.96 -14.12 -27.64
CA ALA A 114 -24.93 -13.04 -27.46
C ALA A 114 -24.91 -11.99 -28.59
N VAL A 115 -23.79 -11.84 -29.30
CA VAL A 115 -23.62 -11.04 -30.52
C VAL A 115 -23.29 -11.98 -31.68
N ASN A 116 -24.05 -11.86 -32.76
CA ASN A 116 -23.82 -12.49 -34.06
C ASN A 116 -23.79 -11.39 -35.11
N ILE A 117 -22.85 -11.45 -36.07
CA ILE A 117 -22.69 -10.41 -37.09
C ILE A 117 -22.62 -11.07 -38.47
N SER A 118 -23.28 -10.48 -39.45
CA SER A 118 -23.26 -10.91 -40.86
C SER A 118 -22.81 -9.73 -41.70
N THR A 119 -21.77 -9.91 -42.52
CA THR A 119 -21.25 -8.82 -43.37
C THR A 119 -21.69 -8.99 -44.82
N SER A 120 -22.34 -7.95 -45.35
CA SER A 120 -22.76 -7.83 -46.74
C SER A 120 -21.91 -6.79 -47.48
N TYR A 121 -21.43 -7.13 -48.68
CA TYR A 121 -20.49 -6.30 -49.45
C TYR A 121 -21.17 -5.58 -50.63
N PHE A 122 -20.77 -4.33 -50.86
CA PHE A 122 -21.30 -3.47 -51.92
C PHE A 122 -20.19 -2.60 -52.55
N PRO A 123 -20.37 -2.10 -53.78
CA PRO A 123 -21.42 -2.46 -54.74
C PRO A 123 -21.12 -3.76 -55.52
N LYS A 124 -22.10 -4.21 -56.30
CA LYS A 124 -21.99 -5.21 -57.37
C LYS A 124 -22.15 -4.54 -58.72
N ASN A 125 -21.46 -5.06 -59.73
CA ASN A 125 -21.59 -4.63 -61.12
C ASN A 125 -22.79 -5.29 -61.82
N ALA A 126 -23.01 -4.95 -63.10
CA ALA A 126 -24.14 -5.46 -63.88
C ALA A 126 -24.11 -6.98 -64.14
N SER A 127 -22.99 -7.68 -63.90
CA SER A 127 -22.91 -9.15 -63.93
C SER A 127 -22.95 -9.79 -62.54
N GLY A 128 -23.35 -9.03 -61.51
CA GLY A 128 -23.50 -9.50 -60.12
C GLY A 128 -22.19 -9.71 -59.35
N ALA A 129 -21.04 -9.40 -59.96
CA ALA A 129 -19.74 -9.51 -59.32
C ALA A 129 -19.44 -8.25 -58.49
N TYR A 130 -18.86 -8.43 -57.30
CA TYR A 130 -18.45 -7.32 -56.44
C TYR A 130 -17.40 -6.42 -57.14
N CYS A 131 -17.52 -5.11 -56.94
CA CYS A 131 -16.63 -4.09 -57.46
C CYS A 131 -16.50 -2.93 -56.46
N SER A 132 -15.65 -1.94 -56.73
CA SER A 132 -15.48 -0.77 -55.88
C SER A 132 -16.11 0.50 -56.48
N VAL A 133 -16.67 1.34 -55.60
CA VAL A 133 -17.02 2.73 -55.94
C VAL A 133 -15.74 3.45 -56.32
N GLN A 134 -15.73 4.10 -57.49
CA GLN A 134 -14.65 4.99 -57.89
C GLN A 134 -15.05 6.43 -57.54
N LEU A 135 -14.34 7.04 -56.59
CA LEU A 135 -14.55 8.42 -56.17
C LEU A 135 -14.15 9.44 -57.25
N SER A 136 -14.70 10.64 -57.14
CA SER A 136 -14.40 11.81 -57.98
C SER A 136 -13.02 12.43 -57.75
N LYS A 137 -12.37 12.10 -56.62
CA LYS A 137 -11.08 12.65 -56.18
C LYS A 137 -9.96 11.61 -56.19
N LYS A 138 -8.71 12.06 -56.35
CA LYS A 138 -7.49 11.24 -56.22
C LYS A 138 -7.13 10.99 -54.75
N ALA A 139 -6.32 9.96 -54.48
CA ALA A 139 -5.81 9.64 -53.15
C ALA A 139 -5.12 10.84 -52.47
N ASP A 140 -4.33 11.59 -53.25
CA ASP A 140 -3.55 12.75 -52.79
C ASP A 140 -4.41 13.84 -52.15
N TYR A 141 -5.69 13.97 -52.54
CA TYR A 141 -6.65 14.91 -51.95
C TYR A 141 -6.98 14.60 -50.48
N PHE A 142 -6.79 13.34 -50.06
CA PHE A 142 -7.12 12.86 -48.71
C PHE A 142 -5.87 12.59 -47.86
N LYS A 143 -4.69 13.07 -48.25
CA LYS A 143 -3.44 12.96 -47.47
C LYS A 143 -3.03 14.28 -46.83
N MET A 144 -2.33 14.22 -45.69
CA MET A 144 -1.79 15.40 -45.04
C MET A 144 -0.59 15.96 -45.83
N ASN A 145 -0.62 17.24 -46.18
CA ASN A 145 0.49 17.91 -46.86
C ASN A 145 1.59 18.34 -45.85
N ARG A 146 2.25 17.37 -45.21
CA ARG A 146 3.17 17.56 -44.07
C ARG A 146 4.40 18.43 -44.37
N ASP A 147 4.85 18.48 -45.62
CA ASP A 147 6.10 19.10 -46.06
C ASP A 147 5.98 20.00 -47.31
N GLY A 148 4.79 20.11 -47.88
CA GLY A 148 4.52 20.85 -49.12
C GLY A 148 4.56 19.99 -50.40
N THR A 149 4.89 18.71 -50.34
CA THR A 149 5.03 17.83 -51.52
C THR A 149 3.71 17.28 -52.07
N ILE A 150 2.58 17.48 -51.39
CA ILE A 150 1.25 17.01 -51.82
C ILE A 150 0.32 18.23 -52.02
N PRO A 151 0.37 18.95 -53.17
CA PRO A 151 -0.28 20.26 -53.32
C PRO A 151 -1.81 20.24 -53.22
N GLU A 152 -2.45 19.11 -53.51
CA GLU A 152 -3.90 18.92 -53.35
C GLU A 152 -4.31 18.38 -51.96
N GLY A 153 -3.35 18.05 -51.08
CA GLY A 153 -3.60 17.47 -49.76
C GLY A 153 -4.25 18.43 -48.76
N TYR A 154 -4.56 17.93 -47.56
CA TYR A 154 -5.11 18.76 -46.48
C TYR A 154 -4.01 19.36 -45.60
N THR A 155 -4.28 20.56 -45.07
CA THR A 155 -3.30 21.33 -44.28
C THR A 155 -3.64 21.43 -42.79
N ASN A 156 -4.86 21.05 -42.40
CA ASN A 156 -5.39 21.19 -41.05
C ASN A 156 -6.55 20.21 -40.81
N GLU A 157 -6.92 20.03 -39.54
CA GLU A 157 -7.96 19.10 -39.08
C GLU A 157 -9.36 19.38 -39.65
N GLY A 158 -9.76 20.67 -39.73
CA GLY A 158 -11.06 21.04 -40.30
C GLY A 158 -11.17 20.71 -41.80
N GLU A 159 -10.05 20.77 -42.53
CA GLU A 159 -9.98 20.21 -43.88
C GLU A 159 -9.96 18.68 -43.90
N ARG A 160 -9.27 18.01 -42.96
CA ARG A 160 -9.26 16.55 -42.84
C ARG A 160 -10.69 16.03 -42.76
N LYS A 161 -11.42 16.45 -41.72
CA LYS A 161 -12.77 15.97 -41.41
C LYS A 161 -13.77 16.25 -42.53
N LYS A 162 -13.72 17.44 -43.13
CA LYS A 162 -14.61 17.78 -44.26
C LYS A 162 -14.38 16.90 -45.49
N ARG A 163 -13.13 16.54 -45.79
CA ARG A 163 -12.81 15.65 -46.93
C ARG A 163 -13.18 14.20 -46.63
N GLU A 164 -13.11 13.80 -45.36
CA GLU A 164 -13.60 12.52 -44.84
C GLU A 164 -15.13 12.40 -45.03
N ASP A 165 -15.90 13.41 -44.60
CA ASP A 165 -17.35 13.49 -44.85
C ASP A 165 -17.68 13.41 -46.35
N GLU A 166 -16.92 14.11 -47.22
CA GLU A 166 -17.09 14.06 -48.69
C GLU A 166 -16.86 12.66 -49.26
N LEU A 167 -15.83 11.93 -48.79
CA LEU A 167 -15.53 10.56 -49.20
C LEU A 167 -16.67 9.61 -48.87
N ILE A 168 -17.21 9.73 -47.65
CA ILE A 168 -18.25 8.83 -47.12
C ILE A 168 -19.60 9.09 -47.79
N VAL A 169 -19.96 10.36 -48.01
CA VAL A 169 -21.17 10.73 -48.77
C VAL A 169 -21.12 10.21 -50.20
N GLU A 170 -19.99 10.38 -50.90
CA GLU A 170 -19.83 9.87 -52.28
C GLU A 170 -19.86 8.33 -52.33
N ALA A 171 -19.21 7.64 -51.38
CA ALA A 171 -19.19 6.19 -51.30
C ALA A 171 -20.58 5.58 -51.01
N VAL A 172 -21.36 6.17 -50.08
CA VAL A 172 -22.69 5.66 -49.72
C VAL A 172 -23.69 5.93 -50.83
N GLU A 173 -23.83 7.16 -51.35
CA GLU A 173 -24.84 7.46 -52.37
C GLU A 173 -24.61 6.66 -53.67
N ALA A 174 -23.36 6.31 -54.01
CA ALA A 174 -23.05 5.42 -55.13
C ALA A 174 -23.45 3.95 -54.91
N ALA A 175 -23.48 3.47 -53.66
CA ALA A 175 -23.90 2.11 -53.32
C ALA A 175 -25.38 1.98 -52.91
N LYS A 176 -25.99 3.10 -52.47
CA LYS A 176 -27.28 3.22 -51.79
C LYS A 176 -28.39 2.36 -52.37
N GLN A 177 -28.70 2.52 -53.66
CA GLN A 177 -29.79 1.78 -54.31
C GLN A 177 -29.64 0.26 -54.19
N GLN A 178 -28.41 -0.27 -54.12
CA GLN A 178 -28.17 -1.69 -53.96
C GLN A 178 -28.31 -2.17 -52.50
N ILE A 179 -27.99 -1.29 -51.54
CA ILE A 179 -28.15 -1.56 -50.10
C ILE A 179 -29.63 -1.52 -49.72
N GLU A 180 -30.36 -0.51 -50.21
CA GLU A 180 -31.82 -0.39 -50.02
C GLU A 180 -32.57 -1.59 -50.61
N ALA A 181 -32.13 -2.07 -51.79
CA ALA A 181 -32.66 -3.27 -52.44
C ALA A 181 -32.22 -4.61 -51.78
N ALA A 182 -31.40 -4.59 -50.72
CA ALA A 182 -30.95 -5.79 -50.02
C ALA A 182 -31.84 -6.17 -48.80
N ASP A 183 -32.77 -5.31 -48.39
CA ASP A 183 -33.77 -5.53 -47.33
C ASP A 183 -33.17 -5.99 -45.97
N LEU A 184 -32.12 -5.28 -45.53
CA LEU A 184 -31.38 -5.57 -44.29
C LEU A 184 -31.92 -4.80 -43.07
N GLU A 185 -31.91 -5.44 -41.88
CA GLU A 185 -32.18 -4.79 -40.59
C GLU A 185 -30.94 -3.99 -40.15
N LEU A 186 -30.82 -2.74 -40.65
CA LEU A 186 -29.64 -1.88 -40.42
C LEU A 186 -29.63 -1.11 -39.09
N ASP A 187 -30.79 -0.98 -38.44
CA ASP A 187 -31.00 -0.27 -37.18
C ASP A 187 -31.77 -1.18 -36.22
N ARG A 188 -31.03 -2.00 -35.48
CA ARG A 188 -31.56 -2.94 -34.49
C ARG A 188 -31.82 -2.27 -33.15
N ASN A 189 -30.94 -1.35 -32.74
CA ASN A 189 -31.01 -0.72 -31.42
C ASN A 189 -32.14 0.33 -31.34
N ARG A 190 -32.57 0.88 -32.49
CA ARG A 190 -33.60 1.91 -32.69
C ARG A 190 -33.19 3.31 -32.21
N ASP A 191 -31.90 3.62 -32.24
CA ASP A 191 -31.37 4.98 -32.07
C ASP A 191 -31.55 5.85 -33.33
N GLY A 192 -31.88 5.23 -34.48
CA GLY A 192 -32.09 5.90 -35.77
C GLY A 192 -30.85 5.92 -36.68
N CYS A 193 -29.74 5.31 -36.26
CA CYS A 193 -28.50 5.19 -37.01
C CYS A 193 -28.26 3.75 -37.50
N ILE A 194 -27.24 3.56 -38.35
CA ILE A 194 -26.86 2.23 -38.84
C ILE A 194 -25.91 1.56 -37.83
N ASP A 195 -26.28 0.36 -37.36
CA ASP A 195 -25.57 -0.41 -36.32
C ASP A 195 -24.11 -0.72 -36.66
N GLY A 196 -23.76 -0.82 -37.95
CA GLY A 196 -22.40 -1.14 -38.39
C GLY A 196 -22.17 -0.95 -39.89
N ILE A 197 -21.24 -0.06 -40.24
CA ILE A 197 -20.80 0.18 -41.60
C ILE A 197 -19.29 0.44 -41.65
N SER A 198 -18.60 -0.21 -42.60
CA SER A 198 -17.16 -0.10 -42.83
C SER A 198 -16.84 0.23 -44.29
N PHE A 199 -15.86 1.10 -44.49
CA PHE A 199 -15.38 1.55 -45.80
C PHE A 199 -13.97 1.01 -46.04
N ILE A 200 -13.82 0.22 -47.10
CA ILE A 200 -12.55 -0.42 -47.44
C ILE A 200 -11.93 0.33 -48.62
N VAL A 201 -10.83 1.04 -48.39
CA VAL A 201 -10.30 2.07 -49.31
C VAL A 201 -8.95 1.67 -49.92
N SER A 202 -8.86 1.64 -51.26
CA SER A 202 -7.60 1.38 -51.98
C SER A 202 -6.76 2.63 -52.17
N THR A 203 -5.48 2.54 -51.80
CA THR A 203 -4.36 3.42 -52.19
C THR A 203 -3.31 2.59 -52.93
N ARG A 204 -3.10 2.83 -54.23
CA ARG A 204 -2.22 2.03 -55.10
C ARG A 204 -1.22 2.87 -55.92
N ASN A 205 -0.98 4.11 -55.52
CA ASN A 205 0.05 4.98 -56.11
C ASN A 205 1.40 4.74 -55.40
N PRO A 206 2.53 4.46 -56.08
CA PRO A 206 3.82 4.22 -55.40
C PRO A 206 4.42 5.46 -54.69
N SER A 207 3.84 6.66 -54.84
CA SER A 207 4.14 7.80 -53.96
C SER A 207 3.21 7.92 -52.74
N SER A 208 2.25 7.00 -52.57
CA SER A 208 1.27 7.02 -51.46
C SER A 208 1.63 6.09 -50.29
N GLU A 209 2.78 5.40 -50.39
CA GLU A 209 3.14 4.22 -49.62
C GLU A 209 3.28 4.44 -48.11
N ASN A 210 3.67 5.64 -47.70
CA ASN A 210 3.62 6.06 -46.30
C ASN A 210 2.22 6.65 -46.01
N ILE A 211 1.40 5.90 -45.28
CA ILE A 211 0.25 6.41 -44.54
C ILE A 211 0.65 6.35 -43.06
N SER A 212 0.80 7.52 -42.44
CA SER A 212 1.23 7.63 -41.05
C SER A 212 0.03 7.65 -40.10
N HIS A 213 0.29 7.45 -38.81
CA HIS A 213 -0.69 7.77 -37.77
C HIS A 213 -1.05 9.27 -37.87
N GLY A 214 -2.35 9.61 -37.79
CA GLY A 214 -2.88 10.95 -38.03
C GLY A 214 -3.13 11.33 -39.50
N ASP A 215 -2.91 10.43 -40.48
CA ASP A 215 -3.49 10.60 -41.81
C ASP A 215 -4.98 10.23 -41.82
N LEU A 216 -5.82 10.98 -42.55
CA LEU A 216 -7.24 10.65 -42.83
C LEU A 216 -7.39 9.21 -43.37
N LEU A 217 -6.45 8.79 -44.22
CA LEU A 217 -6.43 7.44 -44.79
C LEU A 217 -5.78 6.40 -43.87
N TRP A 218 -5.53 6.67 -42.59
CA TRP A 218 -5.24 5.67 -41.56
C TRP A 218 -6.50 4.85 -41.23
N ALA A 219 -6.37 3.63 -40.72
CA ALA A 219 -7.54 2.84 -40.28
C ALA A 219 -8.08 3.39 -38.95
N HIS A 220 -9.38 3.69 -38.86
CA HIS A 220 -9.99 4.36 -37.70
C HIS A 220 -11.52 4.23 -37.63
N LYS A 221 -12.10 4.28 -36.42
CA LYS A 221 -13.52 4.62 -36.16
C LYS A 221 -13.69 6.13 -36.03
N THR A 222 -14.70 6.70 -36.66
CA THR A 222 -15.12 8.10 -36.43
C THR A 222 -16.62 8.27 -36.74
N SER A 223 -17.14 9.50 -36.63
CA SER A 223 -18.54 9.85 -36.86
C SER A 223 -18.69 10.91 -37.97
N LEU A 224 -19.79 10.89 -38.74
CA LEU A 224 -20.10 11.95 -39.70
C LEU A 224 -20.43 13.27 -38.99
N SER A 225 -19.90 14.39 -39.50
CA SER A 225 -20.09 15.71 -38.90
C SER A 225 -21.58 16.06 -38.70
N SER A 226 -21.88 16.79 -37.62
CA SER A 226 -23.26 17.07 -37.17
C SER A 226 -24.16 17.91 -38.11
N GLY A 227 -23.66 18.33 -39.28
CA GLY A 227 -24.43 18.92 -40.36
C GLY A 227 -24.67 18.01 -41.58
N VAL A 228 -24.07 16.81 -41.61
CA VAL A 228 -24.12 15.88 -42.75
C VAL A 228 -25.34 14.96 -42.62
N ASN A 229 -26.27 15.10 -43.55
CA ASN A 229 -27.51 14.33 -43.63
C ASN A 229 -27.35 13.21 -44.66
N LEU A 230 -26.91 12.03 -44.21
CA LEU A 230 -26.72 10.84 -45.02
C LEU A 230 -27.49 9.68 -44.40
N SER A 231 -28.34 9.01 -45.17
CA SER A 231 -29.18 7.91 -44.68
C SER A 231 -29.52 6.89 -45.77
N VAL A 232 -29.78 5.66 -45.34
CA VAL A 232 -30.12 4.49 -46.19
C VAL A 232 -31.28 3.76 -45.51
N ASN A 233 -32.35 3.43 -46.23
CA ASN A 233 -33.58 2.84 -45.66
C ASN A 233 -34.21 3.64 -44.48
N GLY A 234 -33.87 4.92 -44.35
CA GLY A 234 -34.32 5.80 -43.26
C GLY A 234 -33.35 5.93 -42.09
N SER A 235 -32.46 4.95 -41.89
CA SER A 235 -31.42 4.95 -40.86
C SER A 235 -30.25 5.86 -41.25
N ARG A 236 -29.76 6.68 -40.32
CA ARG A 236 -28.66 7.62 -40.54
C ARG A 236 -27.30 6.90 -40.54
N VAL A 237 -26.44 7.23 -41.51
CA VAL A 237 -25.01 6.96 -41.36
C VAL A 237 -24.50 7.95 -40.31
N ASN A 238 -24.06 7.46 -39.15
CA ASN A 238 -23.43 8.28 -38.11
C ASN A 238 -22.00 7.80 -37.87
N THR A 239 -21.86 6.71 -37.13
CA THR A 239 -20.58 6.09 -36.77
C THR A 239 -20.16 5.12 -37.89
N TYR A 240 -18.88 5.11 -38.26
CA TYR A 240 -18.34 4.20 -39.28
C TYR A 240 -16.85 3.90 -39.05
N ASN A 241 -16.40 2.80 -39.65
CA ASN A 241 -14.98 2.43 -39.70
C ASN A 241 -14.41 2.71 -41.08
N LEU A 242 -13.26 3.38 -41.17
CA LEU A 242 -12.46 3.47 -42.39
C LEU A 242 -11.29 2.49 -42.28
N VAL A 243 -11.10 1.64 -43.30
CA VAL A 243 -10.05 0.60 -43.34
C VAL A 243 -9.25 0.75 -44.62
N ASN A 244 -7.94 0.91 -44.50
CA ASN A 244 -7.07 1.37 -45.58
C ASN A 244 -6.26 0.26 -46.27
N ARG A 245 -5.55 0.63 -47.34
CA ARG A 245 -4.65 -0.27 -48.08
C ARG A 245 -3.20 -0.01 -47.75
N GLY A 246 -2.77 -0.56 -46.62
CA GLY A 246 -1.35 -0.78 -46.32
C GLY A 246 -0.63 -1.50 -47.48
N THR A 247 0.64 -1.16 -47.64
CA THR A 247 1.50 -1.54 -48.76
C THR A 247 1.91 -3.01 -48.77
N GLU A 248 2.24 -3.49 -49.98
CA GLU A 248 2.83 -4.79 -50.37
C GLU A 248 2.16 -6.11 -49.90
N THR A 249 1.44 -6.15 -48.79
CA THR A 249 0.71 -7.35 -48.30
C THR A 249 -0.80 -7.24 -48.46
N GLY A 250 -1.37 -6.03 -48.33
CA GLY A 250 -2.66 -5.60 -48.90
C GLY A 250 -3.96 -6.18 -48.31
N ILE A 251 -5.03 -5.36 -48.34
CA ILE A 251 -6.42 -5.65 -47.88
C ILE A 251 -6.97 -7.03 -48.26
N LEU A 252 -6.48 -7.58 -49.36
CA LEU A 252 -7.02 -8.78 -50.00
C LEU A 252 -5.93 -9.83 -50.25
N GLY A 253 -4.79 -9.73 -49.54
CA GLY A 253 -3.67 -10.68 -49.56
C GLY A 253 -3.76 -11.76 -48.48
N SER A 254 -2.62 -12.37 -48.15
CA SER A 254 -2.56 -13.51 -47.23
C SER A 254 -3.02 -13.17 -45.81
N TYR A 255 -3.82 -14.08 -45.24
CA TYR A 255 -4.35 -14.09 -43.86
C TYR A 255 -3.36 -13.56 -42.81
N GLY A 256 -3.80 -12.60 -41.98
CA GLY A 256 -2.97 -12.03 -40.91
C GLY A 256 -3.49 -10.69 -40.40
N SER A 257 -2.74 -9.62 -40.68
CA SER A 257 -2.89 -8.26 -40.14
C SER A 257 -4.33 -7.71 -40.12
N LEU A 258 -5.02 -7.75 -41.25
CA LEU A 258 -6.35 -7.13 -41.43
C LEU A 258 -7.42 -7.64 -40.47
N SER A 259 -7.31 -8.90 -40.06
CA SER A 259 -8.23 -9.48 -39.09
C SER A 259 -8.12 -8.78 -37.74
N HIS A 260 -6.92 -8.34 -37.32
CA HIS A 260 -6.77 -7.54 -36.11
C HIS A 260 -7.42 -6.17 -36.29
N THR A 261 -7.03 -5.40 -37.31
CA THR A 261 -7.58 -4.06 -37.59
C THR A 261 -9.10 -4.05 -37.66
N VAL A 262 -9.72 -4.94 -38.43
CA VAL A 262 -11.18 -5.01 -38.57
C VAL A 262 -11.89 -5.30 -37.24
N ARG A 263 -11.29 -6.11 -36.35
CA ARG A 263 -11.84 -6.37 -35.02
C ARG A 263 -11.58 -5.23 -34.04
N HIS A 264 -10.46 -4.52 -34.19
CA HIS A 264 -10.09 -3.34 -33.39
C HIS A 264 -11.04 -2.16 -33.67
N GLU A 265 -11.17 -1.74 -34.93
CA GLU A 265 -12.06 -0.63 -35.31
C GLU A 265 -13.52 -0.90 -34.94
N PHE A 266 -14.00 -2.13 -35.20
CA PHE A 266 -15.38 -2.48 -34.84
C PHE A 266 -15.64 -2.44 -33.32
N LEU A 267 -14.63 -2.68 -32.47
CA LEU A 267 -14.82 -2.54 -31.02
C LEU A 267 -14.96 -1.07 -30.60
N HIS A 268 -14.41 -0.11 -31.35
CA HIS A 268 -14.70 1.32 -31.12
C HIS A 268 -16.16 1.68 -31.46
N THR A 269 -16.84 1.00 -32.39
CA THR A 269 -18.29 1.21 -32.61
C THR A 269 -19.15 0.62 -31.49
N MET A 270 -18.58 -0.31 -30.71
CA MET A 270 -19.10 -0.79 -29.42
C MET A 270 -18.60 0.03 -28.21
N SER A 271 -18.14 1.26 -28.44
CA SER A 271 -17.64 2.21 -27.42
C SER A 271 -16.42 1.77 -26.59
N LEU A 272 -15.63 0.76 -27.00
CA LEU A 272 -14.34 0.52 -26.34
C LEU A 272 -13.35 1.64 -26.72
N PRO A 273 -12.70 2.32 -25.76
CA PRO A 273 -11.61 3.24 -26.06
C PRO A 273 -10.30 2.47 -26.30
N ASP A 274 -9.34 3.14 -26.93
CA ASP A 274 -8.01 2.60 -27.21
C ASP A 274 -7.15 2.48 -25.93
N LEU A 275 -6.23 1.51 -25.81
CA LEU A 275 -5.54 1.22 -24.53
C LEU A 275 -4.07 1.66 -24.51
N TYR A 276 -3.88 2.98 -24.45
CA TYR A 276 -2.56 3.59 -24.26
C TYR A 276 -2.24 3.94 -22.81
N ARG A 277 -1.00 3.65 -22.40
CA ARG A 277 -0.37 4.34 -21.28
C ARG A 277 0.47 5.50 -21.82
N TYR A 278 0.11 6.71 -21.42
CA TYR A 278 0.94 7.88 -21.65
C TYR A 278 2.03 7.95 -20.58
N SER A 279 3.23 8.39 -20.95
CA SER A 279 4.25 8.90 -20.03
C SER A 279 4.57 10.36 -20.40
N ASP A 280 5.49 10.99 -19.68
CA ASP A 280 5.98 12.33 -20.01
C ASP A 280 6.91 12.36 -21.24
N THR A 281 7.25 11.21 -21.85
CA THR A 281 8.07 11.13 -23.09
C THR A 281 7.66 10.04 -24.10
N THR A 282 6.73 9.13 -23.80
CA THR A 282 6.39 7.97 -24.66
C THR A 282 4.91 7.56 -24.55
N VAL A 283 4.37 7.01 -25.64
CA VAL A 283 3.11 6.24 -25.63
C VAL A 283 3.46 4.76 -25.56
N ALA A 284 3.05 4.08 -24.50
CA ALA A 284 3.35 2.68 -24.25
C ALA A 284 2.09 1.81 -24.33
N THR A 285 2.16 0.83 -25.23
CA THR A 285 1.16 -0.21 -25.46
C THR A 285 0.97 -1.12 -24.25
N LEU A 286 -0.22 -1.69 -24.09
CA LEU A 286 -0.44 -2.88 -23.26
C LEU A 286 0.32 -4.08 -23.80
N GLY A 287 0.52 -4.16 -25.12
CA GLY A 287 1.15 -5.26 -25.85
C GLY A 287 0.14 -6.34 -26.25
N PRO A 288 0.56 -7.60 -26.51
CA PRO A 288 -0.28 -8.67 -27.07
C PRO A 288 -1.37 -9.19 -26.11
N TRP A 289 -1.72 -8.42 -25.09
CA TRP A 289 -2.62 -8.78 -23.99
C TRP A 289 -4.01 -8.13 -24.07
N ASP A 290 -4.25 -7.12 -24.90
CA ASP A 290 -5.59 -6.63 -25.24
C ASP A 290 -5.66 -6.28 -26.73
N ILE A 291 -6.80 -6.49 -27.38
CA ILE A 291 -7.04 -6.20 -28.79
C ILE A 291 -7.08 -4.69 -29.11
N MET A 292 -7.40 -3.86 -28.11
CA MET A 292 -7.35 -2.39 -28.19
C MET A 292 -5.91 -1.85 -28.07
N ASP A 293 -4.97 -2.49 -28.75
CA ASP A 293 -3.52 -2.22 -28.69
C ASP A 293 -2.92 -2.24 -30.10
N LYS A 294 -1.81 -1.53 -30.33
CA LYS A 294 -1.13 -1.45 -31.64
C LYS A 294 -0.42 -2.75 -32.07
N GLY A 295 -0.49 -3.84 -31.31
CA GLY A 295 0.04 -5.16 -31.67
C GLY A 295 -1.04 -6.16 -32.12
N ASN A 296 -0.62 -7.29 -32.71
CA ASN A 296 -1.49 -8.39 -33.19
C ASN A 296 -2.17 -9.20 -32.06
N ALA A 297 -2.72 -8.53 -31.06
CA ALA A 297 -3.47 -9.12 -29.96
C ALA A 297 -4.85 -9.60 -30.43
N ALA A 298 -5.30 -10.75 -29.94
CA ALA A 298 -6.57 -11.36 -30.37
C ALA A 298 -7.63 -11.49 -29.26
N ASN A 299 -7.42 -10.92 -28.08
CA ASN A 299 -8.32 -11.06 -26.93
C ASN A 299 -8.52 -9.75 -26.18
N MET A 300 -9.75 -9.24 -26.14
CA MET A 300 -10.20 -8.22 -25.17
C MET A 300 -9.98 -8.66 -23.71
N THR A 301 -9.72 -7.72 -22.79
CA THR A 301 -9.58 -7.99 -21.34
C THR A 301 -10.88 -8.47 -20.70
N ALA A 302 -10.75 -9.28 -19.65
CA ALA A 302 -11.91 -9.74 -18.87
C ALA A 302 -12.75 -8.60 -18.29
N TYR A 303 -12.15 -7.44 -17.99
CA TYR A 303 -12.91 -6.28 -17.53
C TYR A 303 -13.86 -5.75 -18.61
N TYR A 304 -13.35 -5.45 -19.82
CA TYR A 304 -14.22 -4.99 -20.91
C TYR A 304 -15.27 -6.03 -21.27
N GLN A 305 -14.88 -7.30 -21.35
CA GLN A 305 -15.81 -8.38 -21.65
C GLN A 305 -16.95 -8.50 -20.62
N ARG A 306 -16.65 -8.50 -19.31
CA ARG A 306 -17.62 -8.89 -18.27
C ARG A 306 -18.29 -7.72 -17.53
N GLU A 307 -17.58 -6.61 -17.32
CA GLU A 307 -18.08 -5.49 -16.51
C GLU A 307 -18.47 -4.27 -17.37
N TYR A 308 -17.89 -4.11 -18.56
CA TYR A 308 -18.24 -3.03 -19.51
C TYR A 308 -19.35 -3.49 -20.46
N LEU A 309 -19.08 -4.48 -21.32
CA LEU A 309 -20.04 -5.01 -22.31
C LEU A 309 -21.08 -5.97 -21.71
N GLY A 310 -20.86 -6.47 -20.49
CA GLY A 310 -21.79 -7.38 -19.82
C GLY A 310 -21.90 -8.78 -20.43
N PHE A 311 -20.88 -9.24 -21.18
CA PHE A 311 -20.89 -10.53 -21.87
C PHE A 311 -20.74 -11.70 -20.89
N GLY A 312 -21.86 -12.14 -20.32
CA GLY A 312 -21.98 -13.27 -19.38
C GLY A 312 -21.76 -12.87 -17.91
N ASP A 313 -21.39 -13.83 -17.06
CA ASP A 313 -21.30 -13.58 -15.62
C ASP A 313 -20.20 -12.57 -15.26
N ARG A 314 -20.57 -11.61 -14.40
CA ARG A 314 -19.66 -10.64 -13.78
C ARG A 314 -18.53 -11.32 -12.99
N LEU A 315 -17.38 -10.66 -12.93
CA LEU A 315 -16.17 -11.20 -12.33
C LEU A 315 -16.32 -11.37 -10.81
N PRO A 316 -15.80 -12.47 -10.21
CA PRO A 316 -15.84 -12.63 -8.76
C PRO A 316 -15.01 -11.56 -8.06
N VAL A 317 -15.65 -10.76 -7.20
CA VAL A 317 -15.03 -9.67 -6.44
C VAL A 317 -14.56 -10.16 -5.07
N TYR A 318 -13.28 -9.92 -4.76
CA TYR A 318 -12.70 -10.12 -3.43
C TYR A 318 -12.29 -8.78 -2.81
N THR A 319 -12.67 -8.58 -1.55
CA THR A 319 -12.40 -7.36 -0.77
C THR A 319 -11.54 -7.63 0.48
N SER A 320 -11.02 -8.85 0.62
CA SER A 320 -10.26 -9.34 1.77
C SER A 320 -9.41 -10.56 1.38
N SER A 321 -8.38 -10.84 2.18
CA SER A 321 -7.40 -11.91 1.93
C SER A 321 -8.04 -13.28 1.66
N GLN A 322 -7.63 -13.93 0.58
CA GLN A 322 -8.09 -15.25 0.15
C GLN A 322 -6.93 -16.24 0.06
N LYS A 323 -7.26 -17.54 0.10
CA LYS A 323 -6.31 -18.61 -0.20
C LYS A 323 -6.86 -19.54 -1.27
N LYS A 324 -5.99 -19.98 -2.18
CA LYS A 324 -6.33 -20.84 -3.31
C LYS A 324 -7.47 -20.30 -4.19
N ILE A 325 -7.33 -19.06 -4.68
CA ILE A 325 -8.04 -18.63 -5.88
C ILE A 325 -7.44 -19.44 -7.04
N THR A 326 -8.27 -20.09 -7.85
CA THR A 326 -7.83 -20.83 -9.04
C THR A 326 -8.50 -20.25 -10.28
N LEU A 327 -7.69 -19.86 -11.27
CA LEU A 327 -8.13 -19.31 -12.55
C LEU A 327 -7.73 -20.22 -13.70
N LYS A 328 -8.68 -20.53 -14.58
CA LYS A 328 -8.44 -21.25 -15.84
C LYS A 328 -8.05 -20.26 -16.95
N THR A 329 -7.52 -20.74 -18.06
CA THR A 329 -7.54 -19.94 -19.31
C THR A 329 -8.97 -19.94 -19.84
N ALA A 330 -9.40 -18.80 -20.39
CA ALA A 330 -10.72 -18.68 -21.01
C ALA A 330 -10.88 -19.70 -22.15
N GLN A 331 -12.08 -20.26 -22.29
CA GLN A 331 -12.48 -21.11 -23.39
C GLN A 331 -13.66 -20.51 -24.17
N TYR A 332 -14.32 -19.49 -23.60
CA TYR A 332 -15.41 -18.73 -24.17
C TYR A 332 -16.61 -19.61 -24.60
N LYS A 333 -16.94 -20.60 -23.76
CA LYS A 333 -18.01 -21.60 -23.98
C LYS A 333 -19.03 -21.66 -22.86
N ASP A 334 -18.65 -21.30 -21.64
CA ASP A 334 -19.53 -21.21 -20.47
C ASP A 334 -19.47 -19.78 -19.90
N PRO A 335 -20.59 -19.01 -19.91
CA PRO A 335 -20.63 -17.67 -19.35
C PRO A 335 -20.16 -17.54 -17.90
N SER A 336 -20.14 -18.62 -17.11
CA SER A 336 -19.66 -18.64 -15.72
C SER A 336 -18.15 -18.96 -15.57
N GLU A 337 -17.40 -19.04 -16.68
CA GLU A 337 -15.96 -19.32 -16.72
C GLU A 337 -15.12 -18.39 -15.83
N LYS A 338 -14.24 -18.99 -15.02
CA LYS A 338 -13.39 -18.28 -14.04
C LYS A 338 -11.95 -18.21 -14.52
N TYR A 339 -11.68 -17.24 -15.38
CA TYR A 339 -10.34 -16.89 -15.87
C TYR A 339 -9.83 -15.56 -15.31
N ALA A 340 -10.70 -14.71 -14.76
CA ALA A 340 -10.32 -13.48 -14.06
C ALA A 340 -11.12 -13.26 -12.77
N VAL A 341 -10.59 -12.42 -11.87
CA VAL A 341 -11.21 -11.97 -10.61
C VAL A 341 -10.86 -10.51 -10.33
N ILE A 342 -11.75 -9.80 -9.62
CA ILE A 342 -11.52 -8.43 -9.18
C ILE A 342 -11.01 -8.44 -7.72
N LEU A 343 -9.90 -7.76 -7.47
CA LEU A 343 -9.38 -7.43 -6.15
C LEU A 343 -9.71 -5.96 -5.84
N LYS A 344 -10.69 -5.73 -4.96
CA LYS A 344 -11.27 -4.42 -4.67
C LYS A 344 -11.04 -3.99 -3.21
N PRO A 345 -10.01 -3.18 -2.92
CA PRO A 345 -9.71 -2.74 -1.55
C PRO A 345 -10.83 -1.87 -0.96
N ALA A 346 -11.22 -2.17 0.29
CA ALA A 346 -12.25 -1.40 0.99
C ALA A 346 -11.87 0.08 1.25
N SER A 347 -10.58 0.43 1.16
CA SER A 347 -10.08 1.80 1.27
C SER A 347 -10.20 2.61 -0.02
N HIS A 348 -10.33 1.95 -1.18
CA HIS A 348 -10.34 2.59 -2.51
C HIS A 348 -11.53 2.04 -3.33
N PRO A 349 -12.78 2.43 -3.02
CA PRO A 349 -13.97 1.88 -3.69
C PRO A 349 -14.05 2.22 -5.19
N ASN A 350 -13.36 3.27 -5.63
CA ASN A 350 -13.34 3.74 -7.01
C ASN A 350 -12.10 3.24 -7.80
N GLU A 351 -11.18 2.51 -7.16
CA GLU A 351 -9.92 2.08 -7.78
C GLU A 351 -9.51 0.69 -7.30
N TYR A 352 -9.36 -0.24 -8.25
CA TYR A 352 -9.21 -1.66 -7.95
C TYR A 352 -8.37 -2.36 -9.02
N PHE A 353 -8.14 -3.66 -8.84
CA PHE A 353 -7.24 -4.44 -9.69
C PHE A 353 -7.95 -5.69 -10.20
N VAL A 354 -7.69 -6.09 -11.43
CA VAL A 354 -8.11 -7.37 -12.00
C VAL A 354 -6.90 -8.29 -12.04
N VAL A 355 -7.10 -9.56 -11.68
CA VAL A 355 -6.12 -10.63 -11.88
C VAL A 355 -6.73 -11.60 -12.87
N GLU A 356 -6.09 -11.74 -14.03
CA GLU A 356 -6.58 -12.52 -15.18
C GLU A 356 -5.52 -13.52 -15.63
N LYS A 357 -5.91 -14.78 -15.84
CA LYS A 357 -5.00 -15.81 -16.35
C LYS A 357 -5.03 -15.80 -17.88
N ARG A 358 -4.02 -15.17 -18.49
CA ARG A 358 -3.84 -15.08 -19.94
C ARG A 358 -2.97 -16.23 -20.48
N GLU A 359 -3.24 -16.58 -21.73
CA GLU A 359 -2.36 -17.28 -22.67
C GLU A 359 -2.34 -16.45 -23.96
N ILE A 360 -1.28 -16.52 -24.75
CA ILE A 360 -1.26 -15.94 -26.09
C ILE A 360 -1.93 -16.93 -27.05
N GLU A 361 -2.84 -16.43 -27.89
CA GLU A 361 -3.62 -17.25 -28.84
C GLU A 361 -2.70 -17.77 -29.96
N LYS A 362 -2.79 -19.07 -30.25
CA LYS A 362 -1.74 -19.81 -30.99
C LYS A 362 -1.59 -19.42 -32.45
N ASP A 363 -2.67 -18.93 -33.04
CA ASP A 363 -2.82 -18.82 -34.49
C ASP A 363 -2.81 -17.35 -34.97
N CYS A 364 -2.35 -16.41 -34.12
CA CYS A 364 -2.12 -15.00 -34.44
C CYS A 364 -0.95 -14.83 -35.43
N GLY A 365 -1.18 -15.24 -36.68
CA GLY A 365 -0.18 -15.32 -37.73
C GLY A 365 0.39 -13.97 -38.13
N GLY A 366 1.66 -13.75 -37.82
CA GLY A 366 2.54 -12.84 -38.52
C GLY A 366 3.78 -13.62 -38.97
N SER A 367 4.13 -13.51 -40.26
CA SER A 367 5.45 -13.92 -40.74
C SER A 367 6.55 -13.08 -40.09
N GLU A 368 7.78 -13.57 -40.13
CA GLU A 368 8.99 -12.99 -39.52
C GLU A 368 9.15 -11.50 -39.85
N TYR A 369 8.68 -10.61 -38.97
CA TYR A 369 9.00 -9.18 -39.01
C TYR A 369 10.33 -8.96 -38.30
N GLU A 370 11.32 -8.50 -39.06
CA GLU A 370 12.72 -8.45 -38.64
C GLU A 370 12.91 -7.61 -37.36
N GLY A 371 13.67 -8.15 -36.40
CA GLY A 371 14.03 -7.47 -35.14
C GLY A 371 13.11 -7.76 -33.94
N MET A 372 11.85 -8.15 -34.14
CA MET A 372 10.94 -8.58 -33.07
C MET A 372 11.15 -10.06 -32.73
N GLU A 373 12.29 -10.39 -32.11
CA GLU A 373 12.59 -11.75 -31.64
C GLU A 373 11.47 -12.32 -30.73
N TYR A 374 11.27 -13.65 -30.75
CA TYR A 374 10.15 -14.41 -30.15
C TYR A 374 10.06 -14.40 -28.59
N ILE A 375 10.41 -13.28 -27.96
CA ILE A 375 10.53 -13.05 -26.51
C ILE A 375 9.17 -13.21 -25.77
N GLY A 376 8.04 -13.10 -26.48
CA GLY A 376 6.69 -13.21 -25.93
C GLY A 376 6.14 -14.63 -25.74
N GLN A 377 6.51 -15.60 -26.59
CA GLN A 377 5.74 -16.85 -26.78
C GLN A 377 5.67 -17.83 -25.60
N LYS A 378 6.40 -17.60 -24.49
CA LYS A 378 6.47 -18.52 -23.34
C LYS A 378 5.69 -18.05 -22.11
N ASN A 379 5.13 -16.84 -22.13
CA ASN A 379 4.74 -16.13 -20.92
C ASN A 379 3.26 -16.33 -20.55
N ALA A 380 2.84 -17.59 -20.40
CA ALA A 380 1.51 -17.92 -19.88
C ALA A 380 1.47 -17.72 -18.34
N GLY A 381 0.52 -16.94 -17.83
CA GLY A 381 0.54 -16.52 -16.43
C GLY A 381 -0.64 -15.64 -16.01
N LEU A 382 -0.50 -15.06 -14.81
CA LEU A 382 -1.42 -14.06 -14.29
C LEU A 382 -1.01 -12.67 -14.78
N LEU A 383 -1.79 -12.10 -15.69
CA LEU A 383 -1.78 -10.67 -15.97
C LEU A 383 -2.49 -9.97 -14.79
N VAL A 384 -1.90 -8.91 -14.26
CA VAL A 384 -2.50 -8.11 -13.19
C VAL A 384 -2.60 -6.68 -13.68
N TYR A 385 -3.81 -6.13 -13.72
CA TYR A 385 -4.04 -4.76 -14.20
C TYR A 385 -4.91 -3.92 -13.27
N ARG A 386 -4.66 -2.61 -13.25
CA ARG A 386 -5.46 -1.61 -12.55
C ARG A 386 -6.74 -1.27 -13.32
N ILE A 387 -7.78 -0.84 -12.62
CA ILE A 387 -8.99 -0.17 -13.13
C ILE A 387 -9.28 1.04 -12.23
N ALA A 388 -9.39 2.22 -12.83
CA ALA A 388 -9.92 3.42 -12.19
C ALA A 388 -11.36 3.67 -12.70
N ALA A 389 -12.33 3.76 -11.79
CA ALA A 389 -13.76 3.88 -12.09
C ALA A 389 -14.35 5.26 -11.76
N ASP A 390 -13.50 6.23 -11.40
CA ASP A 390 -13.86 7.64 -11.25
C ASP A 390 -12.91 8.47 -12.13
N PRO A 391 -13.39 9.11 -13.21
CA PRO A 391 -12.56 9.91 -14.11
C PRO A 391 -11.77 11.02 -13.40
N LYS A 392 -12.21 11.46 -12.21
CA LYS A 392 -11.54 12.50 -11.43
C LYS A 392 -10.28 12.02 -10.70
N LEU A 393 -9.97 10.73 -10.75
CA LEU A 393 -8.67 10.22 -10.31
C LEU A 393 -7.58 10.43 -11.38
N ASN A 394 -7.96 10.75 -12.62
CA ASN A 394 -7.06 10.84 -13.78
C ASN A 394 -6.52 12.27 -14.00
N THR A 395 -6.55 13.14 -12.98
CA THR A 395 -6.34 14.61 -13.09
C THR A 395 -4.92 15.09 -13.45
N SER A 396 -3.96 14.19 -13.67
CA SER A 396 -2.63 14.54 -14.18
C SER A 396 -2.52 14.17 -15.67
N ALA A 397 -2.65 15.16 -16.54
CA ALA A 397 -2.64 15.04 -18.01
C ALA A 397 -1.27 14.66 -18.63
N ALA A 398 -0.47 13.85 -17.94
CA ALA A 398 0.86 13.39 -18.34
C ALA A 398 1.03 11.88 -18.12
N SER A 399 -0.07 11.11 -17.98
CA SER A 399 0.03 9.67 -17.64
C SER A 399 -1.13 8.75 -18.06
N GLY A 400 -2.29 9.25 -18.52
CA GLY A 400 -3.50 8.44 -18.74
C GLY A 400 -4.12 8.66 -20.11
N ASN A 401 -5.05 7.77 -20.51
CA ASN A 401 -5.73 7.88 -21.80
C ASN A 401 -6.52 9.20 -21.90
N SER A 402 -6.54 9.81 -23.09
CA SER A 402 -7.25 11.06 -23.37
C SER A 402 -8.73 10.85 -23.75
N GLN A 403 -9.16 9.59 -23.95
CA GLN A 403 -10.40 9.27 -24.67
C GLN A 403 -11.60 8.81 -23.83
N GLY A 404 -11.44 8.51 -22.53
CA GLY A 404 -12.58 8.25 -21.64
C GLY A 404 -12.49 6.97 -20.77
N PRO A 405 -13.38 6.86 -19.77
CA PRO A 405 -13.29 5.84 -18.73
C PRO A 405 -13.64 4.42 -19.22
N PRO A 406 -12.91 3.38 -18.77
CA PRO A 406 -11.77 3.42 -17.86
C PRO A 406 -10.46 3.82 -18.56
N ASP A 407 -9.95 5.03 -18.31
CA ASP A 407 -8.79 5.62 -18.99
C ASP A 407 -7.43 4.94 -18.65
N PHE A 408 -7.48 3.81 -17.94
CA PHE A 408 -6.35 3.10 -17.37
C PHE A 408 -6.65 1.61 -17.16
N ILE A 409 -6.33 0.79 -18.16
CA ILE A 409 -5.94 -0.61 -17.96
C ILE A 409 -4.40 -0.65 -17.90
N TYR A 410 -3.82 -0.57 -16.70
CA TYR A 410 -2.37 -0.65 -16.52
C TYR A 410 -1.93 -2.03 -16.04
N ALA A 411 -1.32 -2.82 -16.94
CA ALA A 411 -0.70 -4.10 -16.60
C ALA A 411 0.63 -3.93 -15.85
N PHE A 412 0.73 -4.49 -14.65
CA PHE A 412 1.93 -4.39 -13.81
C PHE A 412 3.07 -5.27 -14.34
N ARG A 413 4.19 -4.67 -14.76
CA ARG A 413 5.38 -5.39 -15.24
C ARG A 413 6.49 -5.41 -14.17
N PRO A 414 6.80 -6.56 -13.55
CA PRO A 414 7.97 -6.70 -12.70
C PRO A 414 9.26 -6.21 -13.40
N GLY A 415 10.01 -5.34 -12.74
CA GLY A 415 11.15 -4.62 -13.36
C GLY A 415 10.88 -3.16 -13.73
N GLU A 416 9.61 -2.74 -13.75
CA GLU A 416 9.20 -1.38 -14.09
C GLU A 416 9.08 -0.44 -12.87
N SER A 417 9.23 0.86 -13.09
CA SER A 417 9.06 1.93 -12.10
C SER A 417 8.47 3.18 -12.75
N ARG A 418 8.21 4.25 -11.98
CA ARG A 418 7.81 5.55 -12.54
C ARG A 418 8.87 6.20 -13.44
N ALA A 419 10.16 5.89 -13.26
CA ALA A 419 11.25 6.50 -14.01
C ALA A 419 11.60 5.77 -15.33
N ASN A 420 10.93 4.66 -15.62
CA ASN A 420 10.99 3.90 -16.88
C ASN A 420 9.58 3.37 -17.22
N ALA A 421 8.59 4.25 -17.04
CA ALA A 421 7.17 3.96 -17.12
C ALA A 421 6.73 3.89 -18.59
N GLY A 422 6.55 2.66 -19.09
CA GLY A 422 6.28 2.38 -20.50
C GLY A 422 7.37 1.49 -21.11
N ASP A 423 8.63 1.73 -20.72
CA ASP A 423 9.81 0.99 -21.19
C ASP A 423 9.94 -0.41 -20.59
N GLY A 424 9.02 -0.79 -19.68
CA GLY A 424 9.00 -2.10 -19.04
C GLY A 424 8.78 -3.23 -20.05
N LYS A 425 9.75 -4.15 -20.17
CA LYS A 425 9.71 -5.32 -21.07
C LYS A 425 8.36 -6.06 -20.99
N ILE A 426 7.72 -6.23 -22.14
CA ILE A 426 6.39 -6.85 -22.26
C ILE A 426 6.36 -8.31 -21.77
N SER A 427 7.46 -9.05 -21.89
CA SER A 427 7.60 -10.44 -21.40
C SER A 427 7.46 -10.58 -19.89
N HIS A 428 7.63 -9.49 -19.13
CA HIS A 428 7.52 -9.52 -17.68
C HIS A 428 6.07 -9.43 -17.20
N ALA A 429 5.12 -8.96 -18.03
CA ALA A 429 3.77 -8.56 -17.64
C ALA A 429 2.90 -9.67 -16.98
N THR A 430 3.26 -10.95 -17.15
CA THR A 430 2.54 -12.09 -16.56
C THR A 430 3.35 -12.77 -15.47
N VAL A 431 2.74 -12.95 -14.29
CA VAL A 431 3.34 -13.58 -13.12
C VAL A 431 3.03 -15.08 -13.15
N SER A 432 4.05 -15.94 -13.11
CA SER A 432 3.90 -17.39 -13.29
C SER A 432 5.11 -18.16 -12.74
N PRO A 433 4.93 -19.31 -12.08
CA PRO A 433 6.02 -20.25 -11.75
C PRO A 433 6.86 -20.69 -12.97
N ASN A 434 6.27 -20.62 -14.16
CA ASN A 434 6.89 -21.00 -15.42
C ASN A 434 7.38 -19.80 -16.26
N ASN A 435 7.28 -18.55 -15.76
CA ASN A 435 7.84 -17.39 -16.47
C ASN A 435 9.39 -17.51 -16.47
N PRO A 436 10.07 -17.45 -17.62
CA PRO A 436 11.53 -17.60 -17.71
C PRO A 436 12.32 -16.56 -16.91
N GLU A 437 11.75 -15.38 -16.64
CA GLU A 437 12.35 -14.32 -15.82
C GLU A 437 12.13 -14.53 -14.30
N GLY A 438 11.46 -15.62 -13.89
CA GLY A 438 11.35 -16.04 -12.49
C GLY A 438 10.34 -15.26 -11.63
N PHE A 439 9.41 -14.52 -12.24
CA PHE A 439 8.40 -13.73 -11.51
C PHE A 439 7.26 -14.61 -10.96
N THR A 440 7.43 -15.07 -9.72
CA THR A 440 6.50 -15.99 -9.01
C THR A 440 5.61 -15.33 -7.96
N SER A 441 5.69 -14.00 -7.81
CA SER A 441 4.82 -13.20 -6.93
C SER A 441 4.77 -11.72 -7.37
N LEU A 442 3.72 -11.02 -6.95
CA LEU A 442 3.51 -9.58 -7.18
C LEU A 442 2.90 -8.94 -5.92
N GLY A 443 3.10 -7.64 -5.76
CA GLY A 443 2.62 -6.85 -4.63
C GLY A 443 3.52 -6.96 -3.39
N LYS A 444 3.26 -6.08 -2.41
CA LYS A 444 3.99 -6.02 -1.13
C LYS A 444 3.07 -5.61 0.02
N PRO A 445 3.37 -6.04 1.27
CA PRO A 445 2.86 -5.38 2.47
C PRO A 445 3.27 -3.90 2.51
N LEU A 446 2.59 -3.09 3.33
CA LEU A 446 2.97 -1.69 3.52
C LEU A 446 4.21 -1.63 4.42
N GLY A 447 5.20 -0.80 4.09
CA GLY A 447 6.45 -0.71 4.85
C GLY A 447 7.49 -1.81 4.58
N GLU A 448 7.34 -2.57 3.49
CA GLU A 448 8.44 -3.31 2.82
C GLU A 448 8.98 -2.57 1.57
N GLU A 449 8.59 -1.31 1.41
CA GLU A 449 8.88 -0.46 0.26
C GLU A 449 10.33 0.07 0.25
N THR A 450 10.75 0.57 -0.92
CA THR A 450 11.93 1.45 -1.05
C THR A 450 11.45 2.81 -1.54
N PRO A 451 12.02 3.95 -1.09
CA PRO A 451 11.59 5.26 -1.58
C PRO A 451 11.62 5.34 -3.12
N GLY A 452 10.45 5.52 -3.73
CA GLY A 452 10.21 5.39 -5.18
C GLY A 452 9.17 4.31 -5.49
N TYR A 453 8.81 4.19 -6.77
CA TYR A 453 7.99 3.07 -7.25
C TYR A 453 8.89 1.85 -7.36
N ASP A 454 8.72 0.84 -6.50
CA ASP A 454 9.51 -0.38 -6.55
C ASP A 454 8.87 -1.48 -7.40
N ASN A 455 9.73 -2.25 -8.05
CA ASN A 455 9.44 -2.99 -9.26
C ASN A 455 8.66 -4.29 -9.08
N LYS A 456 7.94 -4.43 -7.97
CA LYS A 456 6.98 -5.52 -7.71
C LYS A 456 5.70 -5.02 -7.05
N THR A 457 5.65 -3.79 -6.56
CA THR A 457 4.52 -3.30 -5.76
C THR A 457 3.31 -2.95 -6.64
N ILE A 458 2.11 -3.28 -6.15
CA ILE A 458 0.84 -2.94 -6.80
C ILE A 458 0.42 -1.57 -6.27
N TYR A 459 0.39 -0.56 -7.15
CA TYR A 459 0.22 0.86 -6.82
C TYR A 459 -1.13 1.42 -7.28
N TYR A 460 -1.71 2.31 -6.48
CA TYR A 460 -2.81 3.19 -6.89
C TYR A 460 -2.29 4.34 -7.79
N THR A 461 -3.21 5.15 -8.31
CA THR A 461 -2.94 6.22 -9.28
C THR A 461 -2.17 7.40 -8.67
N ASP A 462 -2.32 7.63 -7.35
CA ASP A 462 -1.51 8.59 -6.59
C ASP A 462 -0.06 8.09 -6.32
N GLY A 463 0.25 6.84 -6.66
CA GLY A 463 1.54 6.21 -6.40
C GLY A 463 1.69 5.59 -5.00
N SER A 464 0.61 5.51 -4.21
CA SER A 464 0.63 4.82 -2.92
C SER A 464 0.49 3.31 -3.08
N ASN A 465 1.18 2.55 -2.22
CA ASN A 465 1.14 1.08 -2.22
C ASN A 465 -0.24 0.57 -1.79
N SER A 466 -0.81 -0.36 -2.57
CA SER A 466 -2.09 -0.99 -2.26
C SER A 466 -2.08 -1.90 -1.02
N GLY A 467 -0.90 -2.39 -0.60
CA GLY A 467 -0.74 -3.40 0.43
C GLY A 467 -1.20 -4.80 -0.01
N ILE A 468 -1.60 -4.97 -1.28
CA ILE A 468 -2.01 -6.25 -1.85
C ILE A 468 -0.76 -7.09 -2.14
N VAL A 469 -0.84 -8.40 -1.91
CA VAL A 469 0.19 -9.38 -2.30
C VAL A 469 -0.47 -10.58 -2.97
N ILE A 470 -0.02 -10.91 -4.18
CA ILE A 470 -0.39 -12.10 -4.95
C ILE A 470 0.81 -13.06 -4.89
N ASN A 471 0.66 -14.20 -4.22
CA ASN A 471 1.76 -15.13 -3.96
C ASN A 471 1.31 -16.60 -3.90
N ASN A 472 2.25 -17.51 -3.63
CA ASN A 472 2.02 -18.96 -3.60
C ASN A 472 1.41 -19.49 -4.91
N LEU A 473 1.84 -18.96 -6.05
CA LEU A 473 1.37 -19.39 -7.37
C LEU A 473 1.78 -20.85 -7.64
N VAL A 474 0.84 -21.63 -8.16
CA VAL A 474 1.02 -23.02 -8.59
C VAL A 474 0.30 -23.20 -9.92
N VAL A 475 1.01 -23.65 -10.95
CA VAL A 475 0.39 -24.13 -12.20
C VAL A 475 -0.09 -25.56 -11.95
N ASN A 476 -1.38 -25.80 -12.17
CA ASN A 476 -2.01 -27.12 -11.99
C ASN A 476 -1.90 -27.95 -13.28
N SER A 477 -2.18 -29.26 -13.20
CA SER A 477 -2.09 -30.17 -14.35
C SER A 477 -3.11 -29.93 -15.46
N ASP A 478 -4.17 -29.13 -15.21
CA ASP A 478 -5.13 -28.65 -16.22
C ASP A 478 -4.76 -27.27 -16.79
N ASN A 479 -3.51 -26.83 -16.60
CA ASN A 479 -2.97 -25.51 -16.94
C ASN A 479 -3.69 -24.32 -16.27
N SER A 480 -4.56 -24.56 -15.29
CA SER A 480 -5.08 -23.48 -14.43
C SER A 480 -4.02 -23.02 -13.42
N ILE A 481 -4.11 -21.78 -12.93
CA ILE A 481 -3.18 -21.23 -11.93
C ILE A 481 -3.91 -21.04 -10.61
N THR A 482 -3.41 -21.66 -9.54
CA THR A 482 -3.84 -21.45 -8.16
C THR A 482 -2.92 -20.46 -7.46
N PHE A 483 -3.45 -19.50 -6.70
CA PHE A 483 -2.67 -18.53 -5.92
C PHE A 483 -3.38 -18.10 -4.63
N ASP A 484 -2.63 -17.49 -3.72
CA ASP A 484 -3.13 -16.78 -2.54
C ASP A 484 -3.13 -15.27 -2.79
N VAL A 485 -4.07 -14.55 -2.17
CA VAL A 485 -4.10 -13.08 -2.15
C VAL A 485 -4.15 -12.58 -0.73
N THR A 486 -3.25 -11.70 -0.36
CA THR A 486 -3.28 -10.95 0.89
C THR A 486 -3.72 -9.52 0.60
N PHE A 487 -4.68 -9.01 1.37
CA PHE A 487 -5.04 -7.59 1.44
C PHE A 487 -4.42 -6.98 2.70
N PRO A 488 -4.25 -5.64 2.78
CA PRO A 488 -3.97 -5.00 4.04
C PRO A 488 -5.11 -5.28 5.04
N GLU A 489 -4.78 -5.79 6.22
CA GLU A 489 -5.76 -6.14 7.27
C GLU A 489 -6.66 -4.93 7.61
N PRO A 490 -8.01 -5.04 7.46
CA PRO A 490 -8.92 -3.95 7.77
C PRO A 490 -8.77 -3.48 9.22
N ILE A 491 -8.53 -2.18 9.41
CA ILE A 491 -8.40 -1.61 10.73
C ILE A 491 -9.74 -1.67 11.47
N LYS A 492 -9.72 -2.13 12.72
CA LYS A 492 -10.93 -2.27 13.55
C LYS A 492 -11.39 -0.91 14.05
N GLY A 493 -12.69 -0.76 14.22
CA GLY A 493 -13.31 0.51 14.59
C GLY A 493 -14.01 1.17 13.40
N SER A 494 -14.47 2.41 13.57
CA SER A 494 -15.12 3.20 12.52
C SER A 494 -14.60 4.65 12.49
N GLY A 495 -13.42 4.89 13.04
CA GLY A 495 -12.80 6.23 13.10
C GLY A 495 -13.54 7.25 13.95
N THR A 496 -14.54 6.86 14.73
CA THR A 496 -15.32 7.77 15.59
C THR A 496 -14.71 7.85 16.99
N LYS A 497 -15.05 8.89 17.77
CA LYS A 497 -14.55 9.09 19.13
C LYS A 497 -14.76 7.89 20.05
N ASP A 498 -15.93 7.26 19.95
CA ASP A 498 -16.35 6.15 20.82
C ASP A 498 -16.00 4.77 20.24
N ASN A 499 -15.73 4.70 18.93
CA ASN A 499 -15.27 3.50 18.22
C ASN A 499 -14.06 3.84 17.30
N PRO A 500 -12.91 4.21 17.89
CA PRO A 500 -11.74 4.69 17.15
C PRO A 500 -11.07 3.57 16.37
N TYR A 501 -10.29 3.94 15.35
CA TYR A 501 -9.48 3.00 14.58
C TYR A 501 -8.34 2.41 15.43
N GLU A 502 -8.40 1.10 15.72
CA GLU A 502 -7.49 0.39 16.62
C GLU A 502 -6.18 -0.01 15.92
N ILE A 503 -5.09 0.68 16.26
CA ILE A 503 -3.72 0.39 15.79
C ILE A 503 -3.11 -0.72 16.65
N TYR A 504 -2.86 -1.90 16.05
CA TYR A 504 -2.24 -3.06 16.74
C TYR A 504 -0.81 -3.39 16.27
N THR A 505 -0.43 -2.97 15.06
CA THR A 505 0.79 -3.35 14.35
C THR A 505 1.38 -2.16 13.59
N ALA A 506 2.63 -2.27 13.14
CA ALA A 506 3.25 -1.26 12.28
C ALA A 506 2.48 -1.05 10.96
N GLN A 507 1.99 -2.13 10.33
CA GLN A 507 1.12 -2.11 9.16
C GLN A 507 -0.11 -1.20 9.36
N ASN A 508 -0.72 -1.19 10.56
CA ASN A 508 -1.90 -0.37 10.81
C ASN A 508 -1.59 1.14 10.85
N LEU A 509 -0.36 1.56 11.10
CA LEU A 509 0.02 2.98 11.13
C LEU A 509 -0.23 3.67 9.79
N TYR A 510 -0.08 2.95 8.68
CA TYR A 510 -0.35 3.47 7.34
C TYR A 510 -1.82 3.84 7.08
N SER A 511 -2.77 3.34 7.88
CA SER A 511 -4.17 3.80 7.81
C SER A 511 -4.39 5.27 8.21
N MET A 512 -3.33 5.95 8.66
CA MET A 512 -3.35 7.36 9.05
C MET A 512 -2.96 8.31 7.89
N SER A 513 -2.42 7.82 6.76
CA SER A 513 -2.14 8.66 5.59
C SER A 513 -3.42 9.16 4.91
N THR A 514 -4.45 8.31 4.85
CA THR A 514 -5.80 8.64 4.37
C THR A 514 -6.69 9.29 5.44
N SER A 515 -6.10 9.85 6.51
CA SER A 515 -6.86 10.42 7.63
C SER A 515 -7.68 11.63 7.21
N SER A 516 -8.94 11.65 7.62
CA SER A 516 -9.83 12.81 7.50
C SER A 516 -9.78 13.65 8.78
N SER A 517 -10.21 14.91 8.70
CA SER A 517 -10.39 15.74 9.89
C SER A 517 -11.40 15.09 10.84
N GLY A 518 -11.05 15.04 12.13
CA GLY A 518 -11.88 14.41 13.17
C GLY A 518 -11.87 12.88 13.19
N THR A 519 -11.14 12.18 12.32
CA THR A 519 -10.97 10.71 12.40
C THR A 519 -10.12 10.32 13.61
N TYR A 520 -10.65 9.49 14.50
CA TYR A 520 -9.96 9.00 15.70
C TYR A 520 -9.22 7.69 15.46
N TYR A 521 -7.98 7.62 15.92
CA TYR A 521 -7.09 6.45 15.93
C TYR A 521 -6.57 6.21 17.35
N LYS A 522 -6.34 4.95 17.72
CA LYS A 522 -5.88 4.58 19.06
C LYS A 522 -4.87 3.43 19.05
N LEU A 523 -3.71 3.60 19.69
CA LEU A 523 -2.76 2.48 19.87
C LEU A 523 -3.25 1.50 20.94
N MET A 524 -3.28 0.22 20.59
CA MET A 524 -3.71 -0.85 21.50
C MET A 524 -2.52 -1.62 22.10
N ASN A 525 -1.42 -1.72 21.34
CA ASN A 525 -0.17 -2.37 21.72
C ASN A 525 1.01 -1.38 21.71
N ASP A 526 2.11 -1.76 22.36
CA ASP A 526 3.43 -1.29 21.95
C ASP A 526 3.74 -1.85 20.55
N ILE A 527 4.43 -1.06 19.71
CA ILE A 527 4.84 -1.45 18.37
C ILE A 527 6.38 -1.44 18.33
N ASP A 528 6.98 -2.51 17.82
CA ASP A 528 8.44 -2.58 17.60
C ASP A 528 8.73 -2.47 16.11
N MET A 529 9.56 -1.50 15.74
CA MET A 529 9.88 -1.15 14.36
C MET A 529 11.24 -1.71 13.90
N SER A 530 11.97 -2.45 14.74
CA SER A 530 13.34 -2.92 14.43
C SER A 530 13.50 -3.68 13.11
N ASN A 531 12.44 -4.33 12.61
CA ASN A 531 12.42 -5.07 11.35
C ASN A 531 11.46 -4.44 10.30
N VAL A 532 11.08 -3.16 10.46
CA VAL A 532 10.12 -2.47 9.60
C VAL A 532 10.81 -1.32 8.89
N LYS A 533 10.74 -1.29 7.55
CA LYS A 533 11.33 -0.22 6.74
C LYS A 533 10.32 0.91 6.58
N PHE A 534 10.19 1.72 7.63
CA PHE A 534 9.11 2.70 7.75
C PHE A 534 9.31 3.91 6.83
N THR A 535 8.48 4.01 5.78
CA THR A 535 8.24 5.27 5.06
C THR A 535 7.42 6.21 5.97
N PRO A 536 7.82 7.49 6.16
CA PRO A 536 7.06 8.47 6.95
C PRO A 536 5.65 8.72 6.41
N ILE A 537 4.70 8.96 7.32
CA ILE A 537 3.33 9.35 6.96
C ILE A 537 3.36 10.81 6.50
N GLN A 538 3.02 11.07 5.23
CA GLN A 538 3.22 12.39 4.62
C GLN A 538 2.36 13.49 5.27
N GLU A 539 1.06 13.23 5.43
CA GLU A 539 0.14 14.12 6.15
C GLU A 539 -0.67 13.36 7.20
N PHE A 540 -0.99 14.03 8.30
CA PHE A 540 -1.96 13.54 9.29
C PHE A 540 -2.95 14.63 9.70
N LYS A 541 -4.25 14.36 9.50
CA LYS A 541 -5.37 15.29 9.72
C LYS A 541 -6.29 14.86 10.87
N GLY A 542 -6.10 13.65 11.41
CA GLY A 542 -6.95 13.05 12.44
C GLY A 542 -6.54 13.31 13.89
N ILE A 543 -7.01 12.45 14.78
CA ILE A 543 -6.72 12.45 16.22
C ILE A 543 -6.13 11.08 16.60
N LEU A 544 -4.84 11.04 16.96
CA LEU A 544 -4.13 9.83 17.39
C LEU A 544 -3.94 9.83 18.91
N ASP A 545 -4.64 8.93 19.61
CA ASP A 545 -4.38 8.63 21.02
C ASP A 545 -3.41 7.45 21.14
N GLY A 546 -2.16 7.76 21.46
CA GLY A 546 -1.10 6.80 21.74
C GLY A 546 -1.39 5.91 22.95
N ASN A 547 -2.40 6.22 23.79
CA ASN A 547 -2.90 5.35 24.86
C ASN A 547 -1.79 4.91 25.85
N ASN A 548 -0.77 5.74 26.03
CA ASN A 548 0.48 5.52 26.76
C ASN A 548 1.25 4.26 26.30
N LYS A 549 1.16 3.92 25.01
CA LYS A 549 1.92 2.87 24.34
C LYS A 549 3.23 3.40 23.74
N THR A 550 4.13 2.47 23.46
CA THR A 550 5.48 2.76 22.97
C THR A 550 5.68 2.30 21.53
N ILE A 551 6.06 3.21 20.64
CA ILE A 551 6.70 2.90 19.35
C ILE A 551 8.21 2.79 19.62
N LYS A 552 8.77 1.60 19.39
CA LYS A 552 10.17 1.25 19.71
C LYS A 552 10.99 1.15 18.43
N ASN A 553 12.23 1.62 18.50
CA ASN A 553 13.26 1.42 17.47
C ASN A 553 12.85 1.94 16.07
N LEU A 554 12.01 2.98 16.01
CA LEU A 554 11.61 3.62 14.76
C LEU A 554 12.85 4.10 14.00
N SER A 555 13.09 3.56 12.81
CA SER A 555 14.23 3.92 11.98
C SER A 555 13.77 4.42 10.62
N THR A 556 14.24 5.60 10.22
CA THR A 556 13.92 6.22 8.93
C THR A 556 15.14 6.91 8.36
N SER A 557 15.52 6.57 7.12
CA SER A 557 16.55 7.28 6.36
C SER A 557 15.94 7.82 5.07
N GLN A 558 15.98 9.13 4.87
CA GLN A 558 15.32 9.82 3.76
C GLN A 558 16.19 10.96 3.21
N ASN A 559 15.88 11.44 2.01
CA ASN A 559 16.68 12.50 1.38
C ASN A 559 16.45 13.87 2.02
N SER A 560 15.19 14.30 2.13
CA SER A 560 14.77 15.63 2.60
C SER A 560 14.07 15.66 3.97
N GLU A 561 13.27 14.63 4.27
CA GLU A 561 12.45 14.59 5.49
C GLU A 561 12.40 13.19 6.11
N ALA A 562 12.92 13.05 7.33
CA ALA A 562 12.93 11.80 8.08
C ALA A 562 12.16 11.96 9.40
N ALA A 563 10.97 11.34 9.49
CA ALA A 563 10.05 11.49 10.62
C ALA A 563 9.12 10.28 10.82
N PHE A 564 8.32 10.30 11.89
CA PHE A 564 7.17 9.41 12.04
C PHE A 564 5.97 9.90 11.19
N ILE A 565 5.73 11.21 11.26
CA ILE A 565 4.79 11.93 10.38
C ILE A 565 5.56 13.16 9.87
N ASN A 566 5.49 13.46 8.57
CA ASN A 566 6.07 14.67 8.04
C ASN A 566 5.20 15.86 8.49
N THR A 567 3.99 16.02 7.95
CA THR A 567 3.11 17.14 8.28
C THR A 567 1.95 16.74 9.21
N VAL A 568 1.97 17.24 10.45
CA VAL A 568 0.81 17.20 11.35
C VAL A 568 -0.04 18.44 11.08
N GLN A 569 -1.18 18.26 10.41
CA GLN A 569 -2.00 19.35 9.87
C GLN A 569 -2.74 20.16 10.94
N SER A 570 -3.21 21.35 10.56
CA SER A 570 -4.00 22.22 11.44
C SER A 570 -5.26 21.50 11.94
N GLY A 571 -5.56 21.61 13.23
CA GLY A 571 -6.66 20.89 13.89
C GLY A 571 -6.38 19.41 14.22
N ALA A 572 -5.36 18.79 13.64
CA ALA A 572 -4.96 17.43 13.99
C ALA A 572 -4.39 17.37 15.43
N THR A 573 -4.45 16.19 16.06
CA THR A 573 -3.91 15.99 17.42
C THR A 573 -3.20 14.65 17.52
N VAL A 574 -1.96 14.64 18.01
CA VAL A 574 -1.28 13.41 18.45
C VAL A 574 -1.02 13.53 19.94
N LYS A 575 -1.38 12.50 20.73
CA LYS A 575 -1.24 12.56 22.19
C LYS A 575 -0.92 11.24 22.86
N ASN A 576 -0.46 11.28 24.11
CA ASN A 576 -0.23 10.11 24.98
C ASN A 576 0.69 9.04 24.36
N LEU A 577 1.69 9.43 23.57
CA LEU A 577 2.50 8.51 22.77
C LEU A 577 3.96 8.52 23.23
N ILE A 578 4.55 7.33 23.37
CA ILE A 578 5.95 7.17 23.76
C ILE A 578 6.74 6.67 22.54
N PHE A 579 7.88 7.29 22.28
CA PHE A 579 8.91 6.79 21.37
C PHE A 579 10.10 6.32 22.20
N SER A 580 10.68 5.18 21.82
CA SER A 580 11.89 4.64 22.46
C SER A 580 12.94 4.35 21.41
N ASN A 581 14.13 4.94 21.57
CA ASN A 581 15.27 4.82 20.66
C ASN A 581 14.95 5.07 19.16
N PRO A 582 14.21 6.14 18.78
CA PRO A 582 14.09 6.49 17.37
C PRO A 582 15.46 6.81 16.77
N THR A 583 15.68 6.45 15.51
CA THR A 583 16.89 6.72 14.73
C THR A 583 16.48 7.33 13.40
N LEU A 584 16.41 8.65 13.36
CA LEU A 584 15.90 9.41 12.21
C LEU A 584 17.07 10.12 11.53
N THR A 585 17.20 9.97 10.21
CA THR A 585 18.30 10.57 9.45
C THR A 585 17.82 11.14 8.12
N ALA A 586 17.93 12.45 7.96
CA ALA A 586 17.76 13.14 6.69
C ALA A 586 19.13 13.46 6.06
N SER A 587 19.25 13.36 4.73
CA SER A 587 20.50 13.70 4.03
C SER A 587 20.70 15.20 3.83
N ASP A 588 19.60 15.94 3.80
CA ASP A 588 19.46 17.40 3.76
C ASP A 588 18.10 17.73 4.42
N GLY A 589 17.78 19.01 4.61
CA GLY A 589 16.43 19.41 5.05
C GLY A 589 16.08 19.08 6.52
N TYR A 590 14.83 18.67 6.75
CA TYR A 590 14.17 18.66 8.07
C TYR A 590 14.11 17.25 8.69
N THR A 591 14.33 17.11 10.00
CA THR A 591 14.07 15.84 10.70
C THR A 591 13.77 16.00 12.18
N ALA A 592 12.73 15.30 12.61
CA ALA A 592 12.29 15.17 13.99
C ALA A 592 11.29 14.02 14.06
N VAL A 593 10.73 13.72 15.24
CA VAL A 593 9.64 12.74 15.32
C VAL A 593 8.42 13.22 14.49
N PHE A 594 8.15 14.52 14.46
CA PHE A 594 7.16 15.15 13.58
C PHE A 594 7.87 16.27 12.78
N SER A 595 7.92 16.21 11.45
CA SER A 595 8.78 17.15 10.68
C SER A 595 8.25 18.58 10.75
N GLU A 596 7.02 18.82 10.30
CA GLU A 596 6.29 20.08 10.42
C GLU A 596 5.01 19.87 11.24
N ASN A 597 4.77 20.75 12.21
CA ASN A 597 3.60 20.67 13.08
C ASN A 597 2.79 21.97 13.09
N PHE A 598 1.58 21.89 12.52
CA PHE A 598 0.49 22.87 12.61
C PHE A 598 -0.61 22.42 13.59
N GLY A 599 -0.61 21.15 14.02
CA GLY A 599 -1.58 20.57 14.97
C GLY A 599 -1.12 20.60 16.43
N THR A 600 -1.77 19.81 17.30
CA THR A 600 -1.39 19.67 18.72
C THR A 600 -0.64 18.37 19.00
N LEU A 601 0.53 18.47 19.63
CA LEU A 601 1.27 17.36 20.24
C LEU A 601 1.13 17.45 21.77
N ASP A 602 0.53 16.45 22.43
CA ASP A 602 0.23 16.49 23.88
C ASP A 602 0.66 15.22 24.65
N ASN A 603 1.45 15.36 25.73
CA ASN A 603 1.99 14.21 26.49
C ASN A 603 2.74 13.20 25.58
N ILE A 604 3.57 13.71 24.67
CA ILE A 604 4.51 12.91 23.87
C ILE A 604 5.84 12.76 24.63
N ARG A 605 6.42 11.56 24.62
CA ARG A 605 7.71 11.29 25.29
C ARG A 605 8.68 10.57 24.37
N VAL A 606 9.86 11.13 24.15
CA VAL A 606 10.91 10.54 23.32
C VAL A 606 12.07 10.13 24.22
N ASN A 607 12.24 8.82 24.42
CA ASN A 607 13.24 8.27 25.32
C ASN A 607 14.46 7.77 24.53
N GLY A 608 15.58 8.49 24.63
CA GLY A 608 16.81 8.19 23.89
C GLY A 608 16.65 8.30 22.38
N GLY A 609 17.55 7.67 21.64
CA GLY A 609 17.60 7.74 20.18
C GLY A 609 18.48 8.88 19.63
N SER A 610 18.49 9.01 18.31
CA SER A 610 19.24 10.01 17.56
C SER A 610 18.41 10.56 16.40
N ILE A 611 18.40 11.88 16.24
CA ILE A 611 17.67 12.61 15.20
C ILE A 611 18.71 13.50 14.51
N THR A 612 18.97 13.24 13.22
CA THR A 612 20.13 13.79 12.52
C THR A 612 19.78 14.30 11.13
N SER A 613 19.81 15.62 10.92
CA SER A 613 19.89 16.19 9.57
C SER A 613 21.36 16.36 9.23
N LYS A 614 21.82 15.78 8.12
CA LYS A 614 23.21 15.96 7.67
C LYS A 614 23.38 17.37 7.09
N ALA A 615 24.61 17.88 7.11
CA ALA A 615 24.94 19.17 6.52
C ALA A 615 24.90 19.07 4.97
N GLY A 616 23.74 19.39 4.40
CA GLY A 616 23.49 19.42 2.95
C GLY A 616 23.64 20.81 2.33
N LYS A 617 22.89 21.07 1.26
CA LYS A 617 22.84 22.35 0.53
C LYS A 617 21.79 23.32 1.11
N TYR A 618 20.76 22.84 1.80
CA TYR A 618 19.68 23.66 2.33
C TYR A 618 19.80 23.83 3.86
N SER A 619 18.82 24.49 4.49
CA SER A 619 18.75 24.63 5.95
C SER A 619 18.56 23.26 6.61
N SER A 620 19.66 22.60 6.96
CA SER A 620 19.70 21.36 7.72
C SER A 620 19.14 21.61 9.13
N ARG A 621 17.90 21.17 9.39
CA ARG A 621 17.19 21.35 10.67
C ARG A 621 16.96 20.03 11.39
N ALA A 622 17.19 20.01 12.70
CA ALA A 622 16.74 18.91 13.54
C ALA A 622 16.18 19.37 14.90
N GLY A 623 15.13 18.68 15.35
CA GLY A 623 14.52 18.91 16.65
C GLY A 623 14.21 17.62 17.40
N GLY A 624 14.37 17.62 18.72
CA GLY A 624 14.16 16.43 19.56
C GLY A 624 12.72 15.90 19.60
N LEU A 625 11.76 16.67 19.09
CA LEU A 625 10.35 16.30 18.92
C LEU A 625 9.76 16.82 17.61
N ALA A 626 9.96 18.11 17.26
CA ALA A 626 9.44 18.72 16.03
C ALA A 626 10.54 19.40 15.19
N GLY A 627 10.46 19.35 13.85
CA GLY A 627 11.39 20.08 12.99
C GLY A 627 11.04 21.57 12.99
N VAL A 628 9.87 21.89 12.43
CA VAL A 628 9.26 23.22 12.46
C VAL A 628 7.95 23.17 13.25
N LEU A 629 7.76 24.12 14.16
CA LEU A 629 6.50 24.34 14.88
C LEU A 629 5.84 25.62 14.38
N ASN A 630 4.92 25.46 13.44
CA ASN A 630 4.19 26.55 12.78
C ASN A 630 2.93 26.94 13.57
N TYR A 631 2.46 28.19 13.44
CA TYR A 631 1.12 28.59 13.88
C TYR A 631 0.04 27.83 13.08
N PRO A 632 -1.07 27.36 13.69
CA PRO A 632 -1.51 27.51 15.08
C PRO A 632 -1.05 26.36 16.00
N GLY A 633 -0.01 25.62 15.60
CA GLY A 633 0.44 24.40 16.24
C GLY A 633 0.93 24.59 17.68
N ALA A 634 0.81 23.52 18.46
CA ALA A 634 1.14 23.53 19.88
C ALA A 634 1.83 22.24 20.35
N ILE A 635 2.88 22.39 21.16
CA ILE A 635 3.55 21.31 21.91
C ILE A 635 3.23 21.49 23.40
N LYS A 636 2.54 20.52 23.99
CA LYS A 636 2.03 20.57 25.36
C LYS A 636 2.50 19.35 26.14
N ASN A 637 2.99 19.54 27.36
CA ASN A 637 3.28 18.43 28.27
C ASN A 637 4.29 17.40 27.69
N CYS A 638 5.25 17.83 26.86
CA CYS A 638 6.10 16.92 26.08
C CYS A 638 7.54 16.80 26.62
N TYR A 639 8.17 15.66 26.38
CA TYR A 639 9.53 15.36 26.85
C TYR A 639 10.40 14.70 25.77
N THR A 640 11.67 15.06 25.69
CA THR A 640 12.64 14.37 24.84
C THR A 640 14.05 14.27 25.46
N SER A 641 14.64 13.08 25.32
CA SER A 641 16.05 12.79 25.60
C SER A 641 16.81 12.23 24.39
N ALA A 642 16.26 12.39 23.18
CA ALA A 642 16.95 12.06 21.94
C ALA A 642 18.16 12.98 21.71
N ALA A 643 19.25 12.44 21.16
CA ALA A 643 20.35 13.26 20.66
C ALA A 643 19.92 13.94 19.35
N VAL A 644 20.21 15.23 19.20
CA VAL A 644 19.81 16.05 18.05
C VAL A 644 21.05 16.60 17.36
N ASN A 645 21.22 16.35 16.06
CA ASN A 645 22.41 16.76 15.31
C ASN A 645 22.00 17.39 13.95
N ALA A 646 22.32 18.67 13.72
CA ALA A 646 22.01 19.39 12.49
C ALA A 646 22.79 20.72 12.41
N ASN A 647 22.71 21.44 11.29
CA ASN A 647 23.22 22.82 11.26
C ASN A 647 22.37 23.74 12.16
N GLU A 648 21.05 23.61 12.08
CA GLU A 648 20.08 24.21 12.99
C GLU A 648 19.55 23.10 13.92
N ALA A 649 20.07 23.00 15.15
CA ALA A 649 19.76 21.90 16.07
C ALA A 649 19.15 22.40 17.39
N GLY A 650 17.89 22.05 17.66
CA GLY A 650 17.19 22.45 18.88
C GLY A 650 16.72 21.27 19.73
N GLY A 651 16.88 21.36 21.05
CA GLY A 651 16.61 20.22 21.94
C GLY A 651 15.16 19.70 21.93
N LEU A 652 14.17 20.53 21.59
CA LEU A 652 12.75 20.13 21.41
C LEU A 652 12.26 20.41 19.99
N VAL A 653 12.54 21.60 19.45
CA VAL A 653 12.08 22.06 18.13
C VAL A 653 13.27 22.63 17.35
N SER A 654 13.42 22.50 16.03
CA SER A 654 14.44 23.31 15.35
C SER A 654 13.99 24.77 15.23
N TYR A 655 12.85 25.00 14.58
CA TYR A 655 12.36 26.34 14.24
C TYR A 655 10.98 26.62 14.84
N LEU A 656 10.89 27.64 15.68
CA LEU A 656 9.64 28.10 16.30
C LEU A 656 9.02 29.24 15.48
N SER A 657 8.06 28.87 14.63
CA SER A 657 7.44 29.65 13.56
C SER A 657 6.01 30.07 13.94
N GLY A 658 5.87 30.85 15.00
CA GLY A 658 4.57 31.34 15.50
C GLY A 658 3.73 30.34 16.33
N GLY A 659 4.12 29.06 16.40
CA GLY A 659 3.46 28.08 17.27
C GLY A 659 3.75 28.26 18.77
N SER A 660 3.20 27.38 19.61
CA SER A 660 3.27 27.48 21.08
C SER A 660 3.86 26.24 21.76
N ILE A 661 4.68 26.44 22.80
CA ILE A 661 5.25 25.37 23.63
C ILE A 661 4.81 25.57 25.08
N THR A 662 4.41 24.50 25.78
CA THR A 662 3.98 24.58 27.19
C THR A 662 4.34 23.31 27.96
N ASN A 663 4.74 23.45 29.24
CA ASN A 663 5.00 22.33 30.16
C ASN A 663 5.98 21.27 29.61
N SER A 664 6.98 21.68 28.81
CA SER A 664 7.81 20.74 28.03
C SER A 664 9.30 20.77 28.42
N TYR A 665 10.02 19.67 28.19
CA TYR A 665 11.40 19.49 28.66
C TYR A 665 12.31 18.73 27.67
N SER A 666 13.53 19.23 27.45
CA SER A 666 14.61 18.58 26.68
C SER A 666 15.84 18.30 27.55
N CYS A 667 16.43 17.11 27.42
CA CYS A 667 17.72 16.80 28.08
C CYS A 667 18.69 15.96 27.26
N GLY A 668 18.36 15.63 26.01
CA GLY A 668 19.26 14.94 25.08
C GLY A 668 20.31 15.90 24.48
N LYS A 669 21.48 15.37 24.13
CA LYS A 669 22.61 16.17 23.60
C LYS A 669 22.23 16.87 22.29
N VAL A 670 22.54 18.16 22.17
CA VAL A 670 22.35 18.96 20.96
C VAL A 670 23.71 19.29 20.34
N THR A 671 23.94 18.84 19.10
CA THR A 671 25.21 18.98 18.37
C THR A 671 25.01 19.82 17.09
N GLY A 672 25.78 20.88 16.92
CA GLY A 672 25.83 21.65 15.68
C GLY A 672 26.71 20.96 14.62
N LEU A 673 26.26 20.95 13.36
CA LEU A 673 26.96 20.35 12.22
C LEU A 673 27.24 21.37 11.11
N GLY A 674 28.35 21.19 10.38
CA GLY A 674 28.75 22.08 9.29
C GLY A 674 29.25 23.45 9.77
N ASN A 675 29.23 24.43 8.87
CA ASN A 675 29.73 25.79 9.14
C ASN A 675 28.67 26.65 9.85
N ASN A 676 29.10 27.48 10.80
CA ASN A 676 28.27 28.43 11.55
C ASN A 676 26.94 27.88 12.11
N PRO A 677 26.92 26.67 12.73
CA PRO A 677 25.67 26.07 13.20
C PRO A 677 24.99 26.90 14.29
N VAL A 678 23.66 26.85 14.31
CA VAL A 678 22.82 27.46 15.33
C VAL A 678 22.23 26.37 16.20
N THR A 679 22.51 26.43 17.50
CA THR A 679 22.08 25.42 18.47
C THR A 679 21.42 26.07 19.68
N GLY A 680 20.54 25.34 20.35
CA GLY A 680 19.92 25.79 21.58
C GLY A 680 19.16 24.70 22.35
N GLY A 681 18.97 24.96 23.64
CA GLY A 681 18.46 23.97 24.59
C GLY A 681 17.02 23.55 24.35
N THR A 682 16.16 24.50 23.93
CA THR A 682 14.76 24.23 23.57
C THR A 682 14.54 24.32 22.06
N PHE A 683 15.06 25.37 21.42
CA PHE A 683 14.99 25.55 19.96
C PHE A 683 16.33 25.94 19.33
N ALA A 684 16.42 25.98 18.00
CA ALA A 684 17.56 26.58 17.30
C ALA A 684 17.23 28.03 16.90
N TYR A 685 16.06 28.24 16.30
CA TYR A 685 15.58 29.55 15.85
C TYR A 685 14.15 29.88 16.32
N TRP A 686 13.86 31.17 16.49
CA TRP A 686 12.55 31.72 16.85
C TRP A 686 12.17 32.92 15.98
N MET A 687 10.93 32.94 15.48
CA MET A 687 10.37 34.09 14.76
C MET A 687 9.73 35.09 15.72
N ASN A 688 10.28 36.31 15.78
CA ASN A 688 9.71 37.41 16.56
C ASN A 688 8.39 37.93 15.94
N GLN A 689 8.42 38.22 14.64
CA GLN A 689 7.19 38.50 13.88
C GLN A 689 6.50 37.16 13.56
N GLY A 690 5.32 36.95 14.16
CA GLY A 690 4.60 35.66 14.13
C GLY A 690 4.13 35.18 15.51
N GLY A 691 4.67 35.73 16.61
CA GLY A 691 4.10 35.55 17.96
C GLY A 691 4.35 34.18 18.61
N GLY A 692 5.42 33.47 18.25
CA GLY A 692 5.72 32.16 18.80
C GLY A 692 6.03 32.22 20.32
N THR A 693 5.49 31.28 21.11
CA THR A 693 5.56 31.33 22.58
C THR A 693 6.09 30.05 23.20
N ALA A 694 6.72 30.15 24.38
CA ALA A 694 7.14 28.99 25.19
C ALA A 694 6.96 29.30 26.69
N GLN A 695 6.11 28.54 27.38
CA GLN A 695 5.76 28.76 28.79
C GLN A 695 6.03 27.53 29.66
N ASN A 696 6.50 27.73 30.89
CA ASN A 696 6.85 26.67 31.84
C ASN A 696 7.65 25.51 31.18
N THR A 697 8.62 25.89 30.32
CA THR A 697 9.36 24.99 29.45
C THR A 697 10.85 25.08 29.78
N TYR A 698 11.56 23.96 29.75
CA TYR A 698 12.91 23.87 30.32
C TYR A 698 13.84 22.99 29.50
N TRP A 699 15.15 23.12 29.74
CA TRP A 699 16.14 22.14 29.25
C TRP A 699 17.26 21.88 30.27
N ASP A 700 17.89 20.71 30.23
CA ASP A 700 19.12 20.43 31.01
C ASP A 700 20.34 21.01 30.28
N ILE A 701 20.90 22.11 30.79
CA ILE A 701 22.08 22.79 30.22
C ILE A 701 23.26 21.83 30.05
N LEU A 702 23.45 20.91 30.99
CA LEU A 702 24.55 19.94 31.00
C LEU A 702 24.16 18.61 30.34
N GLY A 703 22.91 18.45 29.90
CA GLY A 703 22.43 17.33 29.09
C GLY A 703 22.45 17.66 27.59
N THR A 704 21.90 18.82 27.24
CA THR A 704 21.95 19.35 25.86
C THR A 704 23.33 19.87 25.47
N GLY A 705 24.11 20.37 26.44
CA GLY A 705 25.35 21.11 26.21
C GLY A 705 25.12 22.60 25.88
N GLN A 706 23.89 23.09 26.01
CA GLN A 706 23.46 24.40 25.54
C GLN A 706 23.18 25.35 26.71
N THR A 707 23.79 26.54 26.69
CA THR A 707 23.58 27.59 27.72
C THR A 707 22.45 28.55 27.39
N ALA A 708 21.90 28.52 26.16
CA ALA A 708 20.86 29.42 25.68
C ALA A 708 19.76 28.68 24.89
N ASN A 709 18.66 29.39 24.62
CA ASN A 709 17.47 28.86 23.95
C ASN A 709 17.55 28.74 22.42
N GLY A 710 18.54 29.36 21.77
CA GLY A 710 18.61 29.53 20.31
C GLY A 710 18.82 31.00 19.90
N ARG A 711 18.59 31.34 18.62
CA ARG A 711 18.67 32.71 18.06
C ARG A 711 17.33 33.23 17.56
N ILE A 712 17.17 34.55 17.50
CA ILE A 712 16.06 35.20 16.78
C ILE A 712 16.35 35.14 15.28
N TRP A 713 15.41 34.64 14.47
CA TRP A 713 15.59 34.47 13.02
C TRP A 713 16.01 35.78 12.33
N GLY A 714 16.92 35.68 11.37
CA GLY A 714 17.52 36.84 10.69
C GLY A 714 18.52 37.65 11.51
N THR A 715 18.88 37.23 12.73
CA THR A 715 19.81 37.98 13.60
C THR A 715 20.81 37.06 14.32
N SER A 716 21.86 37.65 14.90
CA SER A 716 22.77 36.99 15.84
C SER A 716 22.24 36.93 17.28
N THR A 717 21.15 37.64 17.58
CA THR A 717 20.61 37.85 18.94
C THR A 717 20.09 36.54 19.56
N PRO A 718 20.46 36.20 20.81
CA PRO A 718 19.87 35.06 21.54
C PRO A 718 18.36 35.22 21.76
N ALA A 719 17.59 34.16 21.51
CA ALA A 719 16.14 34.17 21.67
C ALA A 719 15.71 33.92 23.13
N ASN A 720 15.63 35.00 23.92
CA ASN A 720 15.16 34.96 25.30
C ASN A 720 13.62 35.00 25.40
N VAL A 721 12.97 33.88 25.09
CA VAL A 721 11.51 33.72 25.26
C VAL A 721 11.16 33.57 26.75
N SER A 722 10.33 34.49 27.26
CA SER A 722 9.88 34.48 28.67
C SER A 722 9.04 33.23 28.97
N GLY A 723 9.41 32.49 30.01
CA GLY A 723 8.83 31.19 30.36
C GLY A 723 9.62 29.97 29.88
N CYS A 724 10.80 30.17 29.28
CA CYS A 724 11.64 29.10 28.73
C CYS A 724 13.06 29.10 29.35
N TYR A 725 13.34 28.21 30.31
CA TYR A 725 14.47 28.33 31.25
C TYR A 725 15.44 27.14 31.26
N GLY A 726 16.74 27.43 31.21
CA GLY A 726 17.78 26.43 31.28
C GLY A 726 18.03 26.03 32.72
N LEU A 727 18.06 24.72 32.99
CA LEU A 727 18.30 24.15 34.31
C LEU A 727 19.70 23.54 34.34
N LYS A 728 20.44 23.86 35.41
CA LYS A 728 21.76 23.33 35.71
C LYS A 728 21.68 22.56 37.02
N LEU A 729 21.94 21.25 36.98
CA LEU A 729 22.11 20.45 38.19
C LEU A 729 23.59 20.48 38.57
N GLU A 730 23.91 21.31 39.55
CA GLU A 730 25.24 21.48 40.12
C GLU A 730 25.45 20.42 41.20
N CYS A 731 26.38 19.50 40.95
CA CYS A 731 26.61 18.32 41.77
C CYS A 731 28.12 18.01 41.79
N PRO A 732 28.71 17.62 42.93
CA PRO A 732 30.10 17.17 42.95
C PRO A 732 30.28 15.92 42.07
N SER A 733 31.43 15.81 41.40
CA SER A 733 31.81 14.59 40.68
C SER A 733 32.08 13.42 41.62
N SER A 734 32.52 13.70 42.86
CA SER A 734 32.72 12.71 43.90
C SER A 734 32.44 13.23 45.31
N VAL A 735 32.09 12.30 46.21
CA VAL A 735 31.95 12.51 47.65
C VAL A 735 32.75 11.42 48.37
N LYS A 736 33.40 11.72 49.50
CA LYS A 736 34.05 10.68 50.31
C LYS A 736 33.01 9.81 51.01
N GLN A 737 33.38 8.57 51.32
CA GLN A 737 32.59 7.73 52.21
C GLN A 737 32.44 8.40 53.59
N ASN A 738 31.24 8.35 54.17
CA ASN A 738 30.79 9.12 55.32
C ASN A 738 30.85 10.67 55.17
N GLY A 739 31.39 11.18 54.06
CA GLY A 739 31.39 12.60 53.73
C GLY A 739 30.06 13.08 53.19
N THR A 740 29.78 14.37 53.36
CA THR A 740 28.58 15.04 52.87
C THR A 740 28.91 16.12 51.84
N ALA A 741 28.06 16.28 50.83
CA ALA A 741 28.17 17.37 49.86
C ALA A 741 26.79 17.77 49.33
N ALA A 742 26.58 19.06 49.04
CA ALA A 742 25.30 19.53 48.51
C ALA A 742 25.21 19.38 46.99
N ALA A 743 24.09 18.84 46.49
CA ALA A 743 23.64 19.07 45.13
C ALA A 743 22.66 20.25 45.11
N LYS A 744 22.73 21.08 44.06
CA LYS A 744 21.88 22.24 43.84
C LYS A 744 21.31 22.20 42.43
N VAL A 745 20.08 22.69 42.26
CA VAL A 745 19.55 23.04 40.94
C VAL A 745 19.46 24.56 40.84
N SER A 746 19.89 25.10 39.72
CA SER A 746 19.88 26.54 39.43
C SER A 746 19.42 26.80 38.00
N SER A 747 18.93 28.01 37.72
CA SER A 747 18.66 28.47 36.35
C SER A 747 19.42 29.79 36.09
N PRO A 748 20.28 29.87 35.08
CA PRO A 748 21.00 31.11 34.77
C PRO A 748 20.13 32.20 34.13
N ASN A 749 18.96 31.85 33.58
CA ASN A 749 18.12 32.77 32.80
C ASN A 749 16.66 32.85 33.28
N GLY A 750 16.35 32.39 34.50
CA GLY A 750 15.01 32.45 35.07
C GLY A 750 14.83 31.64 36.35
N SER A 751 13.67 31.00 36.49
CA SER A 751 13.28 30.24 37.68
C SER A 751 13.53 28.73 37.56
N VAL A 752 13.59 28.07 38.71
CA VAL A 752 13.60 26.60 38.82
C VAL A 752 12.17 26.12 39.11
N PRO A 753 11.72 24.98 38.54
CA PRO A 753 10.43 24.38 38.85
C PRO A 753 10.20 24.19 40.36
N SER A 754 9.03 24.60 40.86
CA SER A 754 8.66 24.44 42.27
C SER A 754 8.29 22.98 42.61
N GLY A 755 8.44 22.60 43.87
CA GLY A 755 8.01 21.30 44.39
C GLY A 755 8.81 20.08 43.92
N GLY A 756 9.96 20.26 43.27
CA GLY A 756 10.83 19.15 42.88
C GLY A 756 11.59 18.52 44.06
N THR A 757 11.97 17.25 43.91
CA THR A 757 12.54 16.39 44.97
C THR A 757 13.78 15.63 44.50
N TRP A 758 14.74 15.47 45.41
CA TRP A 758 16.00 14.78 45.16
C TRP A 758 15.88 13.26 45.34
N LYS A 759 16.57 12.50 44.48
CA LYS A 759 16.61 11.03 44.53
C LYS A 759 17.99 10.51 44.13
N SER A 760 18.47 9.49 44.85
CA SER A 760 19.61 8.67 44.45
C SER A 760 19.12 7.43 43.69
N SER A 761 19.80 7.06 42.61
CA SER A 761 19.53 5.80 41.90
C SER A 761 20.03 4.56 42.66
N ASN A 762 20.92 4.74 43.65
CA ASN A 762 21.49 3.66 44.46
C ASN A 762 21.84 4.18 45.86
N THR A 763 20.88 4.08 46.78
CA THR A 763 21.00 4.52 48.18
C THR A 763 22.05 3.72 48.98
N SER A 764 22.46 2.54 48.51
CA SER A 764 23.54 1.75 49.12
C SER A 764 24.95 2.24 48.78
N VAL A 765 25.10 3.16 47.80
CA VAL A 765 26.35 3.87 47.48
C VAL A 765 26.34 5.26 48.10
N MET A 766 25.23 5.99 47.95
CA MET A 766 25.02 7.30 48.56
C MET A 766 23.54 7.63 48.72
N THR A 767 23.17 8.21 49.86
CA THR A 767 21.84 8.79 50.08
C THR A 767 21.82 10.25 49.63
N VAL A 768 20.62 10.80 49.41
CA VAL A 768 20.42 12.24 49.24
C VAL A 768 19.15 12.64 49.98
N ASN A 769 19.19 13.76 50.71
CA ASN A 769 18.01 14.33 51.35
C ASN A 769 17.05 14.85 50.26
N SER A 770 15.82 14.32 50.26
CA SER A 770 14.80 14.60 49.23
C SER A 770 14.46 16.08 49.05
N SER A 771 14.63 16.89 50.10
CA SER A 771 14.21 18.28 50.15
C SER A 771 15.38 19.25 50.02
N THR A 772 16.54 18.93 50.61
CA THR A 772 17.71 19.84 50.65
C THR A 772 18.80 19.54 49.63
N GLY A 773 18.79 18.37 48.98
CA GLY A 773 19.84 17.98 48.02
C GLY A 773 21.16 17.59 48.67
N LEU A 774 21.24 17.51 50.01
CA LEU A 774 22.42 17.05 50.72
C LEU A 774 22.67 15.56 50.45
N ILE A 775 23.77 15.25 49.75
CA ILE A 775 24.27 13.90 49.48
C ILE A 775 25.13 13.45 50.67
N THR A 776 25.01 12.18 51.06
CA THR A 776 25.95 11.52 51.99
C THR A 776 26.52 10.27 51.34
N GLY A 777 27.85 10.17 51.27
CA GLY A 777 28.55 8.98 50.77
C GLY A 777 28.41 7.82 51.75
N VAL A 778 27.93 6.66 51.29
CA VAL A 778 27.68 5.47 52.14
C VAL A 778 28.74 4.39 51.91
N LYS A 779 29.09 4.12 50.64
CA LYS A 779 30.02 3.05 50.26
C LYS A 779 30.60 3.33 48.87
N GLY A 780 31.89 3.02 48.68
CA GLY A 780 32.58 3.20 47.40
C GLY A 780 31.82 2.61 46.19
N GLY A 781 31.64 3.42 45.14
CA GLY A 781 30.84 3.10 43.96
C GLY A 781 30.24 4.34 43.28
N THR A 782 29.34 4.16 42.32
CA THR A 782 28.64 5.27 41.63
C THR A 782 27.11 5.21 41.78
N ALA A 783 26.48 6.39 41.76
CA ALA A 783 25.02 6.55 41.70
C ALA A 783 24.67 7.79 40.88
N ALA A 784 23.49 7.80 40.25
CA ALA A 784 22.93 9.03 39.70
C ALA A 784 22.15 9.76 40.79
N ILE A 785 22.51 11.02 41.05
CA ILE A 785 21.72 11.95 41.86
C ILE A 785 20.86 12.79 40.91
N SER A 786 19.54 12.75 41.12
CA SER A 786 18.56 13.38 40.25
C SER A 786 17.63 14.32 41.02
N TYR A 787 17.33 15.47 40.41
CA TYR A 787 16.27 16.38 40.81
C TYR A 787 15.03 16.10 39.95
N ASN A 788 13.93 15.67 40.58
CA ASN A 788 12.72 15.18 39.94
C ASN A 788 11.59 16.20 40.18
N PHE A 789 10.96 16.69 39.13
CA PHE A 789 9.95 17.76 39.20
C PHE A 789 8.76 17.44 38.29
N LYS A 790 7.73 18.29 38.31
CA LYS A 790 6.57 18.17 37.44
C LYS A 790 6.38 19.39 36.57
N LEU A 791 6.08 19.18 35.30
CA LEU A 791 5.61 20.21 34.37
C LEU A 791 4.14 19.91 34.06
N GLY A 792 3.23 20.59 34.76
CA GLY A 792 1.82 20.18 34.79
C GLY A 792 1.67 18.74 35.30
N THR A 793 1.21 17.84 34.44
CA THR A 793 1.07 16.40 34.73
C THR A 793 2.33 15.57 34.44
N VAL A 794 3.34 16.13 33.78
CA VAL A 794 4.52 15.41 33.28
C VAL A 794 5.59 15.27 34.37
N PRO A 795 6.07 14.05 34.70
CA PRO A 795 7.27 13.89 35.50
C PRO A 795 8.52 14.12 34.64
N ALA A 796 9.41 14.99 35.11
CA ALA A 796 10.68 15.31 34.49
C ALA A 796 11.82 15.20 35.51
N ALA A 797 13.06 15.00 35.04
CA ALA A 797 14.23 14.96 35.92
C ALA A 797 15.50 15.45 35.23
N LEU A 798 16.34 16.18 35.98
CA LEU A 798 17.78 16.30 35.71
C LEU A 798 18.50 15.22 36.51
N GLY A 799 19.63 14.70 36.01
CA GLY A 799 20.43 13.71 36.72
C GLY A 799 21.92 13.83 36.43
N ARG A 800 22.77 13.61 37.45
CA ARG A 800 24.23 13.60 37.34
C ARG A 800 24.81 12.38 38.06
N THR A 801 25.78 11.70 37.45
CA THR A 801 26.49 10.59 38.09
C THR A 801 27.54 11.12 39.05
N VAL A 802 27.51 10.61 40.29
CA VAL A 802 28.43 10.96 41.38
C VAL A 802 29.16 9.70 41.83
N THR A 803 30.44 9.83 42.17
CA THR A 803 31.27 8.73 42.69
C THR A 803 31.43 8.85 44.21
N CYS A 804 30.98 7.86 44.97
CA CYS A 804 31.45 7.71 46.34
C CYS A 804 32.88 7.16 46.30
N GLN A 805 33.85 7.93 46.80
CA GLN A 805 35.23 7.50 47.00
C GLN A 805 35.32 6.78 48.36
N SER A 806 35.74 5.52 48.37
CA SER A 806 36.12 4.83 49.61
C SER A 806 37.39 5.46 50.18
N ASP A 807 37.47 5.62 51.51
CA ASP A 807 38.72 6.01 52.16
C ASP A 807 39.78 4.93 51.91
N GLY A 808 40.88 5.33 51.26
CA GLY A 808 41.86 4.40 50.69
C GLY A 808 43.24 4.54 51.32
N SER A 809 43.68 3.50 52.03
CA SER A 809 45.08 3.30 52.36
C SER A 809 45.83 2.77 51.13
N SER A 810 46.45 3.70 50.39
CA SER A 810 47.70 3.55 49.61
C SER A 810 47.98 2.25 48.81
N GLY A 811 48.22 2.38 47.49
CA GLY A 811 49.22 1.53 46.83
C GLY A 811 49.01 1.23 45.34
N GLY A 812 50.02 1.56 44.52
CA GLY A 812 50.32 0.87 43.26
C GLY A 812 49.58 1.32 41.99
N SER A 813 50.33 1.82 41.02
CA SER A 813 49.90 1.95 39.63
C SER A 813 50.71 0.99 38.76
N THR A 814 50.03 0.24 37.89
CA THR A 814 50.54 -0.18 36.56
C THR A 814 49.36 -0.48 35.64
N GLY A 815 49.52 -0.20 34.35
CA GLY A 815 48.55 -0.55 33.31
C GLY A 815 48.89 -1.88 32.63
N GLY A 816 47.87 -2.53 32.04
CA GLY A 816 48.01 -3.74 31.22
C GLY A 816 46.75 -3.98 30.42
N ASN A 817 46.88 -4.45 29.17
CA ASN A 817 45.77 -4.58 28.22
C ASN A 817 45.61 -6.03 27.72
N THR A 818 44.46 -6.33 27.12
CA THR A 818 44.13 -7.55 26.32
C THR A 818 43.92 -8.86 27.09
N GLY A 819 43.29 -9.84 26.41
CA GLY A 819 43.28 -11.25 26.82
C GLY A 819 41.95 -11.78 27.35
N GLY A 820 41.06 -12.21 26.46
CA GLY A 820 39.92 -13.06 26.81
C GLY A 820 40.18 -14.52 26.47
N SER A 821 40.01 -15.44 27.42
CA SER A 821 39.82 -16.87 27.15
C SER A 821 39.14 -17.58 28.33
N THR A 822 38.49 -18.70 28.07
CA THR A 822 37.70 -19.47 29.04
C THR A 822 38.47 -20.66 29.60
N SER A 823 38.62 -20.74 30.93
CA SER A 823 39.01 -21.98 31.62
C SER A 823 38.20 -22.17 32.91
N THR A 824 37.84 -23.43 33.21
CA THR A 824 36.95 -23.79 34.32
C THR A 824 37.73 -24.01 35.61
N ASN A 825 38.08 -22.92 36.31
CA ASN A 825 38.71 -23.00 37.62
C ASN A 825 37.80 -23.66 38.66
N VAL A 826 38.22 -24.80 39.21
CA VAL A 826 37.58 -25.45 40.36
C VAL A 826 38.04 -24.77 41.64
N ILE A 827 37.11 -24.15 42.37
CA ILE A 827 37.42 -23.39 43.59
C ILE A 827 37.38 -24.32 44.80
N THR A 828 38.54 -24.59 45.39
CA THR A 828 38.69 -25.42 46.60
C THR A 828 38.71 -24.59 47.89
N GLY A 829 38.30 -25.19 49.00
CA GLY A 829 38.14 -24.53 50.29
C GLY A 829 37.12 -25.23 51.19
N LYS A 830 36.67 -24.56 52.25
CA LYS A 830 35.68 -25.05 53.22
C LYS A 830 34.50 -24.10 53.38
N TRP A 831 33.30 -24.68 53.51
CA TRP A 831 32.11 -23.95 53.97
C TRP A 831 32.20 -23.64 55.45
N VAL A 832 31.77 -22.43 55.84
CA VAL A 832 31.76 -21.95 57.22
C VAL A 832 30.39 -21.35 57.51
N SER A 833 29.76 -21.78 58.60
CA SER A 833 28.50 -21.22 59.10
C SER A 833 28.77 -20.25 60.24
N SER A 834 28.06 -19.13 60.27
CA SER A 834 28.06 -18.17 61.38
C SER A 834 26.77 -17.36 61.36
N ASN A 835 26.14 -17.17 62.53
CA ASN A 835 24.89 -16.44 62.71
C ASN A 835 23.76 -16.87 61.73
N GLY A 836 23.66 -18.18 61.46
CA GLY A 836 22.66 -18.75 60.55
C GLY A 836 22.93 -18.53 59.05
N ARG A 837 24.02 -17.86 58.68
CA ARG A 837 24.45 -17.63 57.29
C ARG A 837 25.72 -18.43 56.98
N TRP A 838 25.89 -18.80 55.70
CA TRP A 838 27.05 -19.55 55.22
C TRP A 838 27.97 -18.66 54.37
N TRP A 839 29.26 -18.91 54.42
CA TRP A 839 30.26 -18.36 53.48
C TRP A 839 31.31 -19.42 53.16
N PHE A 840 32.13 -19.18 52.11
CA PHE A 840 33.13 -20.15 51.65
C PHE A 840 34.55 -19.62 51.81
N SER A 841 35.32 -20.22 52.71
CA SER A 841 36.74 -19.91 52.91
C SER A 841 37.56 -20.71 51.91
N LYS A 842 38.13 -20.04 50.90
CA LYS A 842 39.00 -20.67 49.90
C LYS A 842 40.32 -21.12 50.54
N THR A 843 40.92 -22.16 49.99
CA THR A 843 42.31 -22.54 50.31
C THR A 843 43.21 -21.32 50.08
N GLY A 844 43.96 -20.89 51.10
CA GLY A 844 44.72 -19.62 51.07
C GLY A 844 44.01 -18.39 51.66
N GLY A 845 42.84 -18.55 52.31
CA GLY A 845 42.26 -17.55 53.22
C GLY A 845 41.35 -16.48 52.61
N SER A 846 41.26 -16.38 51.28
CA SER A 846 40.29 -15.50 50.60
C SER A 846 38.88 -16.13 50.53
N TYR A 847 37.88 -15.38 50.07
CA TYR A 847 36.49 -15.85 49.91
C TYR A 847 35.82 -15.28 48.65
N PRO A 848 34.80 -15.96 48.07
CA PRO A 848 34.02 -15.42 46.95
C PRO A 848 33.03 -14.35 47.44
N ARG A 849 32.79 -13.32 46.63
CA ARG A 849 31.83 -12.21 46.90
C ARG A 849 31.40 -11.54 45.60
N ASN A 850 30.24 -10.87 45.58
CA ASN A 850 29.70 -10.17 44.41
C ASN A 850 29.57 -11.02 43.13
N GLY A 851 29.15 -12.29 43.21
CA GLY A 851 29.04 -13.10 42.00
C GLY A 851 28.57 -14.54 42.21
N ILE A 852 28.38 -15.25 41.10
CA ILE A 852 28.10 -16.68 41.05
C ILE A 852 29.44 -17.42 40.85
N TYR A 853 29.74 -18.38 41.70
CA TYR A 853 30.97 -19.17 41.67
C TYR A 853 30.65 -20.67 41.69
N SER A 854 31.38 -21.46 40.91
CA SER A 854 31.30 -22.93 40.95
C SER A 854 32.23 -23.48 42.03
N ILE A 855 31.65 -24.24 42.96
CA ILE A 855 32.34 -24.91 44.06
C ILE A 855 31.94 -26.38 43.97
N ASN A 856 32.92 -27.26 43.76
CA ASN A 856 32.72 -28.71 43.55
C ASN A 856 31.60 -29.02 42.53
N GLY A 857 31.60 -28.32 41.38
CA GLY A 857 30.64 -28.49 40.29
C GLY A 857 29.26 -27.85 40.50
N THR A 858 28.97 -27.30 41.69
CA THR A 858 27.71 -26.64 42.00
C THR A 858 27.89 -25.12 42.04
N ASN A 859 26.98 -24.37 41.42
CA ASN A 859 27.01 -22.91 41.42
C ASN A 859 26.32 -22.33 42.66
N TYR A 860 26.99 -21.39 43.32
CA TYR A 860 26.50 -20.63 44.48
C TYR A 860 26.68 -19.12 44.24
N ALA A 861 25.71 -18.29 44.62
CA ALA A 861 25.85 -16.83 44.59
C ALA A 861 26.30 -16.29 45.95
N PHE A 862 27.10 -15.22 45.94
CA PHE A 862 27.61 -14.57 47.15
C PHE A 862 27.39 -13.05 47.12
N ASP A 863 26.99 -12.47 48.25
CA ASP A 863 26.75 -11.05 48.43
C ASP A 863 28.05 -10.22 48.50
N SER A 864 27.94 -8.90 48.68
CA SER A 864 29.12 -8.01 48.67
C SER A 864 30.08 -8.18 49.85
N SER A 865 29.63 -8.89 50.88
CA SER A 865 30.37 -9.23 52.10
C SER A 865 30.81 -10.70 52.13
N GLY A 866 30.51 -11.47 51.08
CA GLY A 866 30.95 -12.86 50.91
C GLY A 866 30.02 -13.92 51.51
N TRP A 867 28.82 -13.54 51.95
CA TRP A 867 27.83 -14.52 52.41
C TRP A 867 27.08 -15.14 51.23
N MET A 868 26.81 -16.43 51.33
CA MET A 868 25.98 -17.19 50.40
C MET A 868 24.57 -16.61 50.32
N ILE A 869 24.05 -16.53 49.09
CA ILE A 869 22.69 -16.07 48.78
C ILE A 869 21.79 -17.29 48.57
N THR A 870 20.64 -17.28 49.24
CA THR A 870 19.50 -18.14 48.95
C THR A 870 18.34 -17.27 48.44
N GLY A 871 17.43 -17.86 47.66
CA GLY A 871 16.35 -17.13 46.99
C GLY A 871 16.76 -16.49 45.66
N TRP A 872 16.10 -15.39 45.30
CA TRP A 872 16.29 -14.70 44.01
C TRP A 872 17.55 -13.83 43.97
N TYR A 873 18.30 -13.93 42.87
CA TYR A 873 19.50 -13.15 42.61
C TYR A 873 19.46 -12.57 41.19
N ALA A 874 19.72 -11.27 41.06
CA ALA A 874 19.81 -10.58 39.78
C ALA A 874 21.27 -10.28 39.43
N SER A 875 21.68 -10.59 38.19
CA SER A 875 23.01 -10.26 37.68
C SER A 875 22.97 -10.08 36.16
N ASN A 876 23.60 -9.02 35.65
CA ASN A 876 23.71 -8.72 34.21
C ASN A 876 22.38 -8.82 33.44
N GLY A 877 21.31 -8.25 34.00
CA GLY A 877 19.96 -8.25 33.43
C GLY A 877 19.21 -9.59 33.51
N LYS A 878 19.80 -10.62 34.13
CA LYS A 878 19.25 -11.98 34.23
C LYS A 878 18.91 -12.32 35.68
N TRP A 879 17.87 -13.11 35.87
CA TRP A 879 17.44 -13.62 37.18
C TRP A 879 17.83 -15.09 37.35
N TYR A 880 18.31 -15.40 38.55
CA TYR A 880 18.73 -16.71 39.01
C TYR A 880 18.00 -17.02 40.33
N TYR A 881 17.78 -18.29 40.63
CA TYR A 881 17.23 -18.71 41.92
C TYR A 881 18.17 -19.72 42.58
N PHE A 882 18.48 -19.50 43.84
CA PHE A 882 19.31 -20.36 44.66
C PHE A 882 18.44 -21.02 45.73
N ASN A 883 18.51 -22.33 45.88
CA ASN A 883 17.64 -23.09 46.78
C ASN A 883 18.04 -22.92 48.26
N GLY A 884 17.41 -23.68 49.16
CA GLY A 884 17.69 -23.61 50.61
C GLY A 884 19.14 -23.97 51.00
N SER A 885 19.86 -24.75 50.19
CA SER A 885 21.29 -25.04 50.37
C SER A 885 22.20 -24.08 49.59
N GLY A 886 21.65 -23.02 49.00
CA GLY A 886 22.39 -22.03 48.21
C GLY A 886 22.83 -22.51 46.82
N ALA A 887 22.39 -23.68 46.37
CA ALA A 887 22.70 -24.22 45.06
C ALA A 887 21.78 -23.62 43.98
N MET A 888 22.35 -23.26 42.84
CA MET A 888 21.64 -22.67 41.70
C MET A 888 20.61 -23.66 41.11
N ALA A 889 19.34 -23.28 41.12
CA ALA A 889 18.25 -24.10 40.61
C ALA A 889 18.23 -24.14 39.07
N LYS A 890 17.81 -25.29 38.53
CA LYS A 890 17.60 -25.56 37.09
C LYS A 890 16.27 -26.29 36.92
N GLY A 891 15.59 -26.10 35.80
CA GLY A 891 14.26 -26.65 35.57
C GLY A 891 13.15 -25.91 36.33
N TRP A 892 12.09 -26.62 36.67
CA TRP A 892 10.92 -26.07 37.38
C TRP A 892 11.23 -25.72 38.84
N VAL A 893 10.83 -24.52 39.26
CA VAL A 893 10.97 -24.03 40.65
C VAL A 893 9.63 -23.45 41.12
N LYS A 894 9.17 -23.85 42.31
CA LYS A 894 7.98 -23.28 42.95
C LYS A 894 8.42 -22.35 44.08
N VAL A 895 8.09 -21.06 43.99
CA VAL A 895 8.40 -20.03 45.00
C VAL A 895 7.11 -19.30 45.37
N SER A 896 6.76 -19.26 46.66
CA SER A 896 5.56 -18.58 47.17
C SER A 896 4.28 -18.89 46.36
N ASN A 897 4.03 -20.19 46.13
CA ASN A 897 2.96 -20.75 45.31
C ASN A 897 2.92 -20.37 43.81
N LYS A 898 3.96 -19.70 43.28
CA LYS A 898 4.14 -19.42 41.85
C LYS A 898 5.18 -20.35 41.25
N TRP A 899 4.96 -20.79 40.01
CA TRP A 899 5.90 -21.62 39.25
C TRP A 899 6.76 -20.76 38.31
N TYR A 900 8.04 -21.13 38.23
CA TYR A 900 9.08 -20.51 37.41
C TYR A 900 9.86 -21.62 36.71
N TYR A 901 10.53 -21.30 35.59
CA TYR A 901 11.41 -22.24 34.91
C TYR A 901 12.78 -21.62 34.66
N MET A 902 13.82 -22.32 35.09
CA MET A 902 15.22 -21.93 34.98
C MET A 902 15.89 -22.79 33.91
N ASN A 903 16.60 -22.20 32.95
CA ASN A 903 17.26 -22.96 31.88
C ASN A 903 18.48 -23.76 32.39
N SER A 904 19.17 -24.47 31.49
CA SER A 904 20.38 -25.25 31.78
C SER A 904 21.53 -24.42 32.40
N SER A 905 21.54 -23.11 32.17
CA SER A 905 22.48 -22.13 32.76
C SER A 905 21.96 -21.46 34.04
N GLY A 906 20.81 -21.89 34.56
CA GLY A 906 20.17 -21.33 35.77
C GLY A 906 19.47 -19.98 35.58
N VAL A 907 19.23 -19.54 34.34
CA VAL A 907 18.57 -18.27 34.03
C VAL A 907 17.06 -18.47 33.94
N MET A 908 16.30 -17.64 34.65
CA MET A 908 14.82 -17.62 34.62
C MET A 908 14.31 -17.26 33.22
N LEU A 909 13.35 -18.02 32.71
CA LEU A 909 12.73 -17.80 31.40
C LEU A 909 11.44 -16.97 31.47
N THR A 910 11.21 -16.19 30.42
CA THR A 910 9.99 -15.39 30.18
C THR A 910 9.41 -15.74 28.80
N GLY A 911 8.15 -15.38 28.54
CA GLY A 911 7.47 -15.62 27.25
C GLY A 911 7.04 -17.08 27.03
N TRP A 912 6.82 -17.44 25.75
CA TRP A 912 6.48 -18.80 25.33
C TRP A 912 7.68 -19.75 25.50
N GLN A 913 7.47 -20.87 26.18
CA GLN A 913 8.52 -21.87 26.42
C GLN A 913 8.00 -23.28 26.12
N LYS A 914 8.69 -24.01 25.24
CA LYS A 914 8.41 -25.44 24.99
C LYS A 914 9.30 -26.28 25.90
N ILE A 915 8.68 -27.00 26.83
CA ILE A 915 9.37 -27.78 27.87
C ILE A 915 8.88 -29.23 27.73
N GLY A 916 9.77 -30.09 27.20
CA GLY A 916 9.38 -31.41 26.72
C GLY A 916 8.45 -31.33 25.50
N SER A 917 7.36 -32.07 25.52
CA SER A 917 6.30 -32.03 24.50
C SER A 917 5.34 -30.85 24.63
N ALA A 918 5.29 -30.19 25.79
CA ALA A 918 4.27 -29.20 26.16
C ALA A 918 4.75 -27.75 25.98
N TRP A 919 3.79 -26.85 25.70
CA TRP A 919 4.00 -25.40 25.68
C TRP A 919 3.47 -24.74 26.95
N TYR A 920 4.25 -23.82 27.49
CA TYR A 920 3.97 -23.01 28.67
C TYR A 920 4.16 -21.53 28.32
N TYR A 921 3.53 -20.63 29.10
CA TYR A 921 3.78 -19.19 28.99
C TYR A 921 4.15 -18.61 30.34
N MET A 922 5.29 -17.94 30.38
CA MET A 922 5.85 -17.29 31.56
C MET A 922 5.70 -15.78 31.39
N ASN A 923 5.15 -15.06 32.36
CA ASN A 923 4.99 -13.61 32.25
C ASN A 923 6.34 -12.85 32.33
N SER A 924 6.31 -11.52 32.28
CA SER A 924 7.51 -10.67 32.38
C SER A 924 8.28 -10.80 33.70
N SER A 925 7.65 -11.33 34.75
CA SER A 925 8.28 -11.69 36.04
C SER A 925 8.66 -13.18 36.12
N GLY A 926 8.63 -13.91 35.01
CA GLY A 926 8.95 -15.34 34.93
C GLY A 926 7.92 -16.29 35.54
N VAL A 927 6.73 -15.80 35.91
CA VAL A 927 5.67 -16.62 36.51
C VAL A 927 4.87 -17.34 35.43
N MET A 928 4.79 -18.67 35.52
CA MET A 928 3.94 -19.51 34.68
C MET A 928 2.46 -19.14 34.82
N LEU A 929 1.78 -18.96 33.69
CA LEU A 929 0.36 -18.61 33.64
C LEU A 929 -0.55 -19.83 33.49
N THR A 930 -1.74 -19.75 34.09
CA THR A 930 -2.83 -20.74 34.00
C THR A 930 -4.13 -20.04 33.55
N GLY A 931 -5.13 -20.81 33.12
CA GLY A 931 -6.43 -20.30 32.67
C GLY A 931 -6.41 -19.60 31.31
N TRP A 932 -7.42 -18.74 31.08
CA TRP A 932 -7.55 -17.92 29.87
C TRP A 932 -6.47 -16.83 29.81
N GLN A 933 -5.72 -16.77 28.70
CA GLN A 933 -4.66 -15.80 28.50
C GLN A 933 -4.77 -15.14 27.11
N ARG A 934 -4.69 -13.80 27.05
CA ARG A 934 -4.69 -13.03 25.79
C ARG A 934 -3.26 -12.59 25.49
N ILE A 935 -2.59 -13.26 24.55
CA ILE A 935 -1.16 -13.10 24.24
C ILE A 935 -1.03 -12.78 22.74
N GLY A 936 -0.26 -11.76 22.37
CA GLY A 936 -0.08 -11.38 20.95
C GLY A 936 -1.40 -11.11 20.21
N GLY A 937 -2.40 -10.56 20.92
CA GLY A 937 -3.75 -10.31 20.39
C GLY A 937 -4.69 -11.53 20.35
N LYS A 938 -4.17 -12.76 20.44
CA LYS A 938 -4.93 -14.02 20.36
C LYS A 938 -5.24 -14.58 21.75
N TRP A 939 -6.32 -15.36 21.87
CA TRP A 939 -6.68 -16.05 23.11
C TRP A 939 -6.10 -17.47 23.12
N TYR A 940 -5.63 -17.88 24.29
CA TYR A 940 -5.07 -19.19 24.61
C TYR A 940 -5.71 -19.68 25.91
N TYR A 941 -5.73 -21.00 26.14
CA TYR A 941 -6.06 -21.56 27.44
C TYR A 941 -4.95 -22.46 27.94
N MET A 942 -4.46 -22.15 29.13
CA MET A 942 -3.44 -22.90 29.84
C MET A 942 -4.13 -23.71 30.93
N ASN A 943 -3.90 -25.02 31.03
CA ASN A 943 -4.56 -25.84 32.05
C ASN A 943 -4.04 -25.56 33.48
N GLY A 944 -4.52 -26.28 34.48
CA GLY A 944 -4.09 -26.11 35.88
C GLY A 944 -2.60 -26.32 36.13
N SER A 945 -1.92 -27.07 35.25
CA SER A 945 -0.47 -27.30 35.25
C SER A 945 0.30 -26.32 34.34
N GLY A 946 -0.38 -25.31 33.77
CA GLY A 946 0.21 -24.32 32.86
C GLY A 946 0.46 -24.80 31.44
N VAL A 947 -0.05 -25.97 31.05
CA VAL A 947 0.09 -26.50 29.68
C VAL A 947 -0.95 -25.88 28.75
N MET A 948 -0.49 -25.29 27.65
CA MET A 948 -1.33 -24.76 26.57
C MET A 948 -2.17 -25.86 25.92
N LEU A 949 -3.48 -25.67 25.84
CA LEU A 949 -4.40 -26.61 25.18
C LEU A 949 -4.54 -26.33 23.68
N THR A 950 -4.85 -27.39 22.93
CA THR A 950 -5.16 -27.38 21.48
C THR A 950 -6.43 -28.19 21.22
N GLY A 951 -7.01 -28.07 20.02
CA GLY A 951 -8.18 -28.84 19.59
C GLY A 951 -9.49 -28.45 20.31
N TRP A 952 -10.46 -29.38 20.33
CA TRP A 952 -11.74 -29.23 21.02
C TRP A 952 -11.56 -29.26 22.54
N GLN A 953 -12.06 -28.24 23.24
CA GLN A 953 -12.00 -28.14 24.71
C GLN A 953 -13.33 -27.66 25.29
N LYS A 954 -13.79 -28.28 26.38
CA LYS A 954 -15.00 -27.86 27.10
C LYS A 954 -14.61 -27.11 28.37
N ILE A 955 -14.78 -25.79 28.38
CA ILE A 955 -14.33 -24.88 29.44
C ILE A 955 -15.55 -24.10 29.97
N GLY A 956 -15.77 -24.10 31.27
CA GLY A 956 -16.94 -23.41 31.87
C GLY A 956 -18.28 -23.87 31.29
N GLY A 957 -18.39 -25.16 30.96
CA GLY A 957 -19.58 -25.75 30.32
C GLY A 957 -19.69 -25.55 28.80
N LYS A 958 -19.00 -24.56 28.22
CA LYS A 958 -19.07 -24.22 26.79
C LYS A 958 -17.95 -24.91 26.00
N TRP A 959 -18.20 -25.19 24.72
CA TRP A 959 -17.20 -25.74 23.80
C TRP A 959 -16.41 -24.63 23.10
N TYR A 960 -15.11 -24.85 22.97
CA TYR A 960 -14.15 -23.99 22.29
C TYR A 960 -13.28 -24.86 21.38
N TYR A 961 -12.67 -24.26 20.35
CA TYR A 961 -11.63 -24.91 19.56
C TYR A 961 -10.37 -24.04 19.51
N PHE A 962 -9.22 -24.68 19.67
CA PHE A 962 -7.91 -24.04 19.60
C PHE A 962 -7.11 -24.67 18.45
N SER A 963 -6.36 -23.84 17.72
CA SER A 963 -5.48 -24.29 16.64
C SER A 963 -4.40 -25.28 17.12
N GLY A 964 -3.66 -25.90 16.18
CA GLY A 964 -2.42 -26.63 16.52
C GLY A 964 -1.33 -25.74 17.17
N SER A 965 -1.46 -24.41 17.06
CA SER A 965 -0.64 -23.41 17.76
C SER A 965 -1.31 -22.85 19.02
N GLY A 966 -2.40 -23.46 19.51
CA GLY A 966 -3.10 -23.11 20.75
C GLY A 966 -3.94 -21.82 20.70
N ALA A 967 -4.08 -21.19 19.53
CA ALA A 967 -4.88 -19.98 19.38
C ALA A 967 -6.37 -20.32 19.21
N MET A 968 -7.21 -19.75 20.06
CA MET A 968 -8.66 -19.92 20.05
C MET A 968 -9.28 -19.44 18.73
N PHE A 969 -10.20 -20.21 18.18
CA PHE A 969 -10.96 -19.85 16.99
C PHE A 969 -12.22 -19.03 17.32
N THR A 970 -12.61 -18.20 16.35
CA THR A 970 -13.85 -17.42 16.30
C THR A 970 -14.42 -17.46 14.88
N GLY A 971 -15.71 -17.15 14.70
CA GLY A 971 -16.38 -17.15 13.40
C GLY A 971 -16.63 -18.55 12.82
N TRP A 972 -16.85 -18.61 11.50
CA TRP A 972 -17.02 -19.85 10.75
C TRP A 972 -15.71 -20.63 10.65
N GLN A 973 -15.73 -21.93 10.94
CA GLN A 973 -14.57 -22.81 10.90
C GLN A 973 -14.95 -24.20 10.39
N LYS A 974 -14.15 -24.77 9.47
CA LYS A 974 -14.36 -26.13 8.95
C LYS A 974 -13.40 -27.10 9.65
N ILE A 975 -13.93 -28.00 10.48
CA ILE A 975 -13.17 -28.92 11.36
C ILE A 975 -13.67 -30.33 11.08
N GLY A 976 -12.77 -31.27 10.77
CA GLY A 976 -13.17 -32.66 10.46
C GLY A 976 -14.21 -32.77 9.33
N GLY A 977 -14.09 -31.91 8.30
CA GLY A 977 -15.03 -31.81 7.18
C GLY A 977 -16.33 -31.05 7.46
N LYS A 978 -16.72 -30.83 8.72
CA LYS A 978 -17.97 -30.19 9.12
C LYS A 978 -17.75 -28.70 9.43
N TRP A 979 -18.76 -27.86 9.19
CA TRP A 979 -18.73 -26.44 9.54
C TRP A 979 -19.26 -26.20 10.95
N TYR A 980 -18.59 -25.32 11.69
CA TYR A 980 -18.93 -24.86 13.03
C TYR A 980 -18.89 -23.33 13.05
N TYR A 981 -19.63 -22.71 13.98
CA TYR A 981 -19.53 -21.29 14.25
C TYR A 981 -19.22 -21.03 15.71
N PHE A 982 -18.19 -20.22 15.96
CA PHE A 982 -17.78 -19.78 17.28
C PHE A 982 -18.10 -18.30 17.42
N SER A 983 -18.80 -17.92 18.49
CA SER A 983 -19.09 -16.51 18.82
C SER A 983 -17.81 -15.69 19.00
N GLY A 984 -17.94 -14.35 19.09
CA GLY A 984 -16.80 -13.47 19.42
C GLY A 984 -16.13 -13.77 20.77
N SER A 985 -16.80 -14.54 21.65
CA SER A 985 -16.22 -15.06 22.90
C SER A 985 -15.40 -16.35 22.72
N GLY A 986 -15.38 -16.93 21.53
CA GLY A 986 -14.83 -18.26 21.22
C GLY A 986 -15.75 -19.43 21.53
N ALA A 987 -16.88 -19.22 22.21
CA ALA A 987 -17.83 -20.29 22.50
C ALA A 987 -18.58 -20.71 21.23
N MET A 988 -18.59 -22.02 20.94
CA MET A 988 -19.32 -22.68 19.87
C MET A 988 -20.84 -22.47 20.01
N LEU A 989 -21.52 -22.23 18.90
CA LEU A 989 -22.98 -22.05 18.86
C LEU A 989 -23.72 -23.35 18.45
N THR A 990 -24.95 -23.47 18.93
CA THR A 990 -25.92 -24.53 18.59
C THR A 990 -27.29 -23.90 18.27
N GLY A 991 -28.20 -24.65 17.67
CA GLY A 991 -29.55 -24.20 17.29
C GLY A 991 -29.57 -23.24 16.09
N TRP A 992 -30.68 -22.50 15.97
CA TRP A 992 -30.86 -21.45 14.96
C TRP A 992 -29.95 -20.25 15.22
N GLN A 993 -29.24 -19.78 14.20
CA GLN A 993 -28.33 -18.64 14.29
C GLN A 993 -28.49 -17.72 13.06
N LYS A 994 -28.64 -16.40 13.28
CA LYS A 994 -28.68 -15.40 12.21
C LYS A 994 -27.31 -14.73 12.09
N ILE A 995 -26.59 -14.98 10.99
CA ILE A 995 -25.20 -14.58 10.79
C ILE A 995 -25.10 -13.93 9.40
N GLY A 996 -24.56 -12.71 9.31
CA GLY A 996 -24.46 -11.99 8.03
C GLY A 996 -25.82 -11.80 7.33
N GLY A 997 -26.88 -11.55 8.11
CA GLY A 997 -28.26 -11.42 7.62
C GLY A 997 -28.98 -12.75 7.34
N LYS A 998 -28.26 -13.84 7.05
CA LYS A 998 -28.82 -15.16 6.69
C LYS A 998 -29.03 -16.04 7.92
N TRP A 999 -29.99 -16.96 7.85
CA TRP A 999 -30.25 -17.95 8.91
C TRP A 999 -29.53 -19.27 8.62
N TYR A 1000 -29.01 -19.88 9.69
CA TYR A 1000 -28.31 -21.17 9.69
C TYR A 1000 -28.84 -22.01 10.86
N TYR A 1001 -28.69 -23.34 10.78
CA TYR A 1001 -28.95 -24.23 11.91
C TYR A 1001 -27.75 -25.10 12.22
N MET A 1002 -27.32 -25.04 13.48
CA MET A 1002 -26.20 -25.79 14.04
C MET A 1002 -26.79 -26.88 14.93
N ASN A 1003 -26.46 -28.15 14.69
CA ASN A 1003 -27.04 -29.27 15.43
C ASN A 1003 -26.52 -29.35 16.89
N GLY A 1004 -26.93 -30.40 17.63
CA GLY A 1004 -26.53 -30.60 19.03
C GLY A 1004 -25.01 -30.75 19.28
N SER A 1005 -24.22 -31.10 18.26
CA SER A 1005 -22.75 -31.10 18.34
C SER A 1005 -22.11 -29.83 17.74
N GLY A 1006 -22.92 -28.82 17.41
CA GLY A 1006 -22.48 -27.54 16.81
C GLY A 1006 -22.15 -27.61 15.33
N ALA A 1007 -22.41 -28.72 14.66
CA ALA A 1007 -22.18 -28.85 13.23
C ALA A 1007 -23.35 -28.27 12.42
N MET A 1008 -23.03 -27.39 11.47
CA MET A 1008 -23.98 -26.78 10.53
C MET A 1008 -24.64 -27.85 9.65
N LEU A 1009 -25.95 -27.71 9.43
CA LEU A 1009 -26.71 -28.60 8.55
C LEU A 1009 -26.90 -28.02 7.13
N THR A 1010 -27.06 -28.90 6.15
CA THR A 1010 -27.38 -28.61 4.75
C THR A 1010 -28.53 -29.51 4.28
N GLY A 1011 -29.16 -29.19 3.14
CA GLY A 1011 -30.29 -29.94 2.58
C GLY A 1011 -31.61 -29.75 3.34
N TRP A 1012 -32.55 -30.68 3.14
CA TRP A 1012 -33.82 -30.73 3.87
C TRP A 1012 -33.61 -31.12 5.34
N GLN A 1013 -34.17 -30.34 6.25
CA GLN A 1013 -34.06 -30.54 7.70
C GLN A 1013 -35.43 -30.36 8.38
N LYS A 1014 -35.82 -31.32 9.23
CA LYS A 1014 -37.06 -31.23 10.03
C LYS A 1014 -36.72 -30.75 11.44
N ILE A 1015 -37.12 -29.53 11.77
CA ILE A 1015 -36.74 -28.82 13.00
C ILE A 1015 -38.02 -28.29 13.65
N GLY A 1016 -38.26 -28.60 14.93
CA GLY A 1016 -39.49 -28.16 15.62
C GLY A 1016 -40.79 -28.61 14.94
N GLY A 1017 -40.78 -29.78 14.29
CA GLY A 1017 -41.91 -30.34 13.53
C GLY A 1017 -42.02 -29.83 12.08
N LYS A 1018 -41.52 -28.62 11.79
CA LYS A 1018 -41.52 -28.00 10.45
C LYS A 1018 -40.35 -28.48 9.58
N TRP A 1019 -40.54 -28.48 8.26
CA TRP A 1019 -39.47 -28.70 7.27
C TRP A 1019 -38.85 -27.39 6.80
N TYR A 1020 -37.53 -27.37 6.66
CA TYR A 1020 -36.73 -26.25 6.17
C TYR A 1020 -35.74 -26.77 5.12
N TYR A 1021 -35.35 -25.93 4.16
CA TYR A 1021 -34.24 -26.24 3.26
C TYR A 1021 -33.05 -25.31 3.48
N MET A 1022 -31.90 -25.92 3.77
CA MET A 1022 -30.60 -25.27 3.84
C MET A 1022 -29.86 -25.51 2.53
N ASN A 1023 -29.39 -24.45 1.85
CA ASN A 1023 -28.61 -24.62 0.64
C ASN A 1023 -27.20 -25.21 0.91
N SER A 1024 -26.38 -25.37 -0.13
CA SER A 1024 -25.00 -25.89 -0.03
C SER A 1024 -24.07 -25.07 0.87
N SER A 1025 -24.38 -23.78 1.09
CA SER A 1025 -23.67 -22.91 2.04
C SER A 1025 -24.22 -23.00 3.48
N GLY A 1026 -25.24 -23.81 3.73
CA GLY A 1026 -25.94 -23.94 5.01
C GLY A 1026 -26.95 -22.83 5.30
N ALA A 1027 -27.16 -21.90 4.37
CA ALA A 1027 -28.11 -20.81 4.52
C ALA A 1027 -29.54 -21.29 4.22
N MET A 1028 -30.46 -20.98 5.12
CA MET A 1028 -31.89 -21.25 4.98
C MET A 1028 -32.47 -20.47 3.80
N LEU A 1029 -33.24 -21.13 2.94
CA LEU A 1029 -33.97 -20.50 1.84
C LEU A 1029 -35.39 -20.07 2.25
N THR A 1030 -35.94 -19.11 1.51
CA THR A 1030 -37.31 -18.57 1.65
C THR A 1030 -37.90 -18.33 0.26
N GLY A 1031 -39.22 -18.20 0.15
CA GLY A 1031 -39.93 -18.01 -1.12
C GLY A 1031 -40.05 -19.30 -1.95
N ARG A 1032 -40.41 -19.14 -3.24
CA ARG A 1032 -40.48 -20.25 -4.20
C ARG A 1032 -39.07 -20.66 -4.64
N GLN A 1033 -38.73 -21.94 -4.50
CA GLN A 1033 -37.39 -22.48 -4.73
C GLN A 1033 -37.46 -23.75 -5.58
N TYR A 1034 -36.50 -23.95 -6.49
CA TYR A 1034 -36.38 -25.18 -7.29
C TYR A 1034 -35.30 -26.08 -6.68
N ILE A 1035 -35.69 -27.26 -6.21
CA ILE A 1035 -34.84 -28.17 -5.43
C ILE A 1035 -35.03 -29.59 -5.96
N GLY A 1036 -33.96 -30.21 -6.46
CA GLY A 1036 -33.97 -31.64 -6.82
C GLY A 1036 -35.00 -32.05 -7.88
N GLY A 1037 -35.35 -31.15 -8.82
CA GLY A 1037 -36.35 -31.40 -9.86
C GLY A 1037 -37.78 -30.94 -9.52
N THR A 1038 -38.02 -30.31 -8.36
CA THR A 1038 -39.36 -29.90 -7.93
C THR A 1038 -39.36 -28.48 -7.36
N TYR A 1039 -40.46 -27.74 -7.58
CA TYR A 1039 -40.68 -26.43 -6.95
C TYR A 1039 -41.31 -26.57 -5.57
N TYR A 1040 -40.76 -25.88 -4.58
CA TYR A 1040 -41.26 -25.81 -3.20
C TYR A 1040 -41.49 -24.37 -2.78
N ASN A 1041 -42.53 -24.11 -1.98
CA ASN A 1041 -42.79 -22.80 -1.40
C ASN A 1041 -42.37 -22.78 0.07
N LEU A 1042 -41.29 -22.08 0.37
CA LEU A 1042 -40.82 -21.84 1.73
C LEU A 1042 -41.36 -20.50 2.23
N GLY A 1043 -41.90 -20.46 3.45
CA GLY A 1043 -42.43 -19.23 4.05
C GLY A 1043 -41.34 -18.17 4.30
N SER A 1044 -41.76 -16.97 4.73
CA SER A 1044 -40.85 -15.93 5.23
C SER A 1044 -40.12 -16.36 6.51
N ASP A 1045 -40.68 -17.32 7.26
CA ASP A 1045 -40.02 -18.03 8.35
C ASP A 1045 -39.15 -19.21 7.89
N GLY A 1046 -39.02 -19.44 6.59
CA GLY A 1046 -38.23 -20.52 5.97
C GLY A 1046 -38.86 -21.91 6.00
N SER A 1047 -40.02 -22.07 6.64
CA SER A 1047 -40.68 -23.38 6.70
C SER A 1047 -41.49 -23.66 5.45
N LEU A 1048 -41.38 -24.89 4.94
CA LEU A 1048 -42.22 -25.41 3.85
C LEU A 1048 -43.72 -25.20 4.15
N ARG A 1049 -44.46 -24.84 3.10
CA ARG A 1049 -45.91 -24.62 3.09
C ARG A 1049 -46.60 -25.64 2.21
#